data_AF-A0A921AY18-F1
#
_entry.id   AF-A0A921AY18-F1
#
_cell.length_a   1.000
_cell.length_b   1.000
_cell.length_c   1.000
_cell.angle_alpha   90.00
_cell.angle_beta   90.00
_cell.angle_gamma   90.00
#
_symmetry.space_group_name_H-M   'P 1'
#
loop_
_entity.id
_entity.type
_entity.pdbx_description
1 polymer ?
#
loop_
_entity_poly.entity_id
_entity_poly.type
_entity_poly.pdbx_seq_one_letter_code
_entity_poly.pdbx_strand_id
1 'polypeptide(L)'
;MTHRSLRFDPQDYQLLTMINRTVTKSRVERPSLMPQLSPSGILELAVPAEMRIASAVLRLLDTLSQGHANDRLEALAALRDEVLVMARTSLRINTGRVLVQLMKELVRSHGDFETQLRLAHDFRQAATGRHVVVRRLLHRYFMLEMPEDWNQAVFDNHVHDANTKGRKNATHLIMDAWLKGIRSLTVIYYNYVSPEAATELSRAASIMGITVRIGLLFHAPHRGRFVDLIWIPRGFANDNDFIAFLSSPAMSTLMNEGRAATRWLEKRILHLLDTWNKTERQRLAPMLHVVPEELDSHEFLLFVGHGQASLLHLAEFVHKKLFPLLRRRAEELSSLLATPETDEEARNAAAGELEELDKFTTETVLSRLNDPELFPETVLLQSACDSPDCPELLNQTPLHLLTRLCELKSGCRITLNLAGLSAEDVLNLLWDCQGRITHLELFNLKDWQNGDLGHLQKINELQRAINAGSVPLLKQIIIAMLKDAAPGSFSGLSEEDGFSTPRGSAALHPADMPKSPRIRKLRIILQNIPVLCGYYHDAKLRATMGTDSTSRPGHRYGMGLAYPETLPRRARRELDDPRRSAHLLLPLRTELLEQVTYSSDSPGEEPSRLTAFLRRIPGLRHLGQARHTEWTPVSENTLVCNNGDCSIATADVGSTQGNIITLGGTDANITNGFSPKKKQAEGILEWLRCLNTNLANALRMVVGFIPACLAFLCTQTGWLAWLGAPLWFLISGLRNILQAVLGSGGLHRSSVLHWKSYVSWSTVYDSLMYNGLSVVLLEPVLRCRVLEEGLGLNAANAPLATYAVLMTGCGLFKASTHILRGFSTKNILTGLICTFLSLPLALLLNAALGLALSL
;
A
#
# COMPACT_ATOMS: atom_id res chain seq x y z
N MET A 1 5.98 -15.07 -41.50
CA MET A 1 4.53 -15.13 -41.83
C MET A 1 3.76 -14.43 -40.72
N THR A 2 3.22 -13.24 -40.99
CA THR A 2 2.49 -12.42 -40.01
C THR A 2 1.04 -12.88 -39.92
N HIS A 3 0.72 -13.78 -39.00
CA HIS A 3 -0.68 -13.90 -38.57
C HIS A 3 -1.10 -12.55 -38.00
N ARG A 4 -1.89 -11.78 -38.75
CA ARG A 4 -2.63 -10.64 -38.19
C ARG A 4 -3.72 -11.23 -37.31
N SER A 5 -3.38 -11.56 -36.07
CA SER A 5 -4.35 -11.98 -35.08
C SER A 5 -5.31 -10.82 -34.79
N LEU A 6 -6.60 -11.12 -34.70
CA LEU A 6 -7.63 -10.14 -34.29
C LEU A 6 -7.38 -9.64 -32.85
N ARG A 7 -6.73 -10.49 -32.03
CA ARG A 7 -6.33 -10.21 -30.65
C ARG A 7 -4.81 -10.01 -30.56
N PHE A 8 -4.39 -9.05 -29.73
CA PHE A 8 -3.00 -8.70 -29.41
C PHE A 8 -2.19 -8.10 -30.57
N ASP A 9 -1.17 -7.32 -30.22
CA ASP A 9 -0.23 -6.73 -31.15
C ASP A 9 0.96 -7.68 -31.38
N PRO A 10 1.60 -7.66 -32.57
CA PRO A 10 2.84 -8.41 -32.81
C PRO A 10 3.95 -8.10 -31.79
N GLN A 11 3.95 -6.87 -31.26
CA GLN A 11 4.89 -6.40 -30.25
C GLN A 11 4.65 -7.05 -28.88
N ASP A 12 3.43 -7.46 -28.56
CA ASP A 12 3.13 -8.18 -27.31
C ASP A 12 3.83 -9.55 -27.30
N TYR A 13 3.79 -10.25 -28.44
CA TYR A 13 4.51 -11.53 -28.62
C TYR A 13 6.03 -11.35 -28.54
N GLN A 14 6.57 -10.26 -29.10
CA GLN A 14 8.01 -9.96 -29.03
C GLN A 14 8.45 -9.68 -27.60
N LEU A 15 7.70 -8.86 -26.87
CA LEU A 15 7.94 -8.58 -25.46
C LEU A 15 7.90 -9.88 -24.64
N LEU A 16 6.86 -10.69 -24.80
CA LEU A 16 6.72 -11.96 -24.09
C LEU A 16 7.87 -12.92 -24.39
N THR A 17 8.28 -13.02 -25.67
CA THR A 17 9.41 -13.86 -26.08
C THR A 17 10.70 -13.39 -25.42
N MET A 18 10.94 -12.08 -25.34
CA MET A 18 12.12 -11.55 -24.65
C MET A 18 12.08 -11.87 -23.15
N ILE A 19 10.93 -11.65 -22.50
CA ILE A 19 10.78 -11.90 -21.06
C ILE A 19 10.99 -13.39 -20.74
N ASN A 20 10.35 -14.28 -21.49
CA ASN A 20 10.51 -15.72 -21.27
C ASN A 20 11.95 -16.19 -21.57
N ARG A 21 12.63 -15.62 -22.55
CA ARG A 21 14.08 -15.86 -22.77
C ARG A 21 14.93 -15.39 -21.60
N THR A 22 14.64 -14.24 -21.00
CA THR A 22 15.40 -13.76 -19.83
C THR A 22 15.16 -14.61 -18.60
N VAL A 23 13.91 -14.99 -18.32
CA VAL A 23 13.53 -15.83 -17.17
C VAL A 23 14.10 -17.26 -17.30
N THR A 24 14.24 -17.77 -18.52
CA THR A 24 14.86 -19.09 -18.76
C THR A 24 16.39 -19.02 -18.71
N LYS A 25 17.02 -17.98 -19.28
CA LYS A 25 18.48 -17.79 -19.27
C LYS A 25 19.05 -17.42 -17.91
N SER A 26 18.31 -16.71 -17.07
CA SER A 26 18.72 -16.39 -15.69
C SER A 26 18.98 -17.63 -14.83
N ARG A 27 18.57 -18.83 -15.28
CA ARG A 27 18.89 -20.11 -14.63
C ARG A 27 20.25 -20.72 -15.01
N VAL A 28 20.96 -20.23 -16.04
CA VAL A 28 22.12 -20.95 -16.61
C VAL A 28 23.42 -20.14 -16.72
N GLU A 29 23.43 -18.83 -17.06
CA GLU A 29 24.63 -17.95 -16.99
C GLU A 29 24.32 -16.54 -17.56
N ARG A 30 24.97 -15.47 -17.03
CA ARG A 30 24.66 -14.05 -17.34
C ARG A 30 25.46 -13.51 -18.54
N PRO A 31 24.79 -12.76 -19.42
CA PRO A 31 25.26 -11.41 -19.72
C PRO A 31 24.15 -10.38 -19.51
N SER A 32 24.49 -9.26 -18.86
CA SER A 32 23.65 -8.07 -18.78
C SER A 32 23.26 -7.62 -20.19
N LEU A 33 21.96 -7.49 -20.48
CA LEU A 33 21.49 -7.04 -21.80
C LEU A 33 21.93 -5.60 -22.13
N MET A 34 22.31 -4.79 -21.14
CA MET A 34 22.71 -3.40 -21.32
C MET A 34 23.80 -2.99 -20.30
N PRO A 35 24.86 -2.26 -20.71
CA PRO A 35 25.72 -1.52 -19.78
C PRO A 35 24.91 -0.44 -19.03
N GLN A 36 25.38 -0.04 -17.83
CA GLN A 36 24.83 1.04 -17.00
C GLN A 36 25.01 2.41 -17.71
N LEU A 37 24.24 2.63 -18.78
CA LEU A 37 24.10 3.94 -19.40
C LEU A 37 22.92 4.65 -18.73
N SER A 38 23.00 5.98 -18.61
CA SER A 38 21.91 6.77 -18.03
C SER A 38 20.61 6.58 -18.84
N PRO A 39 19.43 6.54 -18.18
CA PRO A 39 18.14 6.42 -18.86
C PRO A 39 17.89 7.53 -19.89
N SER A 40 18.55 8.68 -19.69
CA SER A 40 18.59 9.84 -20.56
C SER A 40 19.80 9.75 -21.51
N GLY A 41 19.57 9.94 -22.81
CA GLY A 41 20.63 9.95 -23.83
C GLY A 41 20.50 8.84 -24.87
N ILE A 42 21.59 8.10 -25.13
CA ILE A 42 21.69 7.11 -26.22
C ILE A 42 20.69 5.95 -26.03
N LEU A 43 20.43 5.55 -24.78
CA LEU A 43 19.45 4.51 -24.44
C LEU A 43 18.01 4.90 -24.79
N GLU A 44 17.63 6.18 -24.60
CA GLU A 44 16.31 6.70 -24.95
C GLU A 44 16.05 6.58 -26.47
N LEU A 45 17.11 6.69 -27.27
CA LEU A 45 17.05 6.64 -28.72
C LEU A 45 17.10 5.21 -29.29
N ALA A 46 17.76 4.29 -28.59
CA ALA A 46 18.01 2.94 -29.08
C ALA A 46 16.95 1.90 -28.67
N VAL A 47 16.33 2.04 -27.49
CA VAL A 47 15.43 1.02 -26.92
C VAL A 47 14.10 1.63 -26.50
N PRO A 48 12.96 1.07 -26.93
CA PRO A 48 11.64 1.51 -26.47
C PRO A 48 11.54 1.49 -24.95
N ALA A 49 10.89 2.52 -24.43
CA ALA A 49 10.80 2.79 -23.01
C ALA A 49 10.15 1.62 -22.23
N GLU A 50 9.12 0.99 -22.82
CA GLU A 50 8.50 -0.26 -22.35
C GLU A 50 9.51 -1.39 -22.08
N MET A 51 10.48 -1.56 -22.99
CA MET A 51 11.48 -2.62 -22.93
C MET A 51 12.55 -2.34 -21.88
N ARG A 52 12.89 -1.06 -21.67
CA ARG A 52 13.83 -0.63 -20.61
C ARG A 52 13.25 -0.87 -19.21
N ILE A 53 11.98 -0.55 -19.00
CA ILE A 53 11.31 -0.87 -17.73
C ILE A 53 11.24 -2.39 -17.55
N ALA A 54 10.84 -3.12 -18.59
CA ALA A 54 10.75 -4.57 -18.48
C ALA A 54 12.09 -5.19 -18.10
N SER A 55 13.20 -4.76 -18.72
CA SER A 55 14.53 -5.26 -18.36
C SER A 55 14.98 -4.83 -16.97
N ALA A 56 14.71 -3.59 -16.55
CA ALA A 56 15.04 -3.11 -15.20
C ALA A 56 14.27 -3.87 -14.12
N VAL A 57 12.97 -4.09 -14.31
CA VAL A 57 12.14 -4.86 -13.37
C VAL A 57 12.58 -6.32 -13.35
N LEU A 58 12.86 -6.94 -14.49
CA LEU A 58 13.35 -8.32 -14.53
C LEU A 58 14.70 -8.48 -13.82
N ARG A 59 15.64 -7.55 -14.04
CA ARG A 59 16.92 -7.53 -13.32
C ARG A 59 16.70 -7.40 -11.81
N LEU A 60 15.78 -6.54 -11.39
CA LEU A 60 15.45 -6.41 -9.98
C LEU A 60 14.86 -7.72 -9.42
N LEU A 61 13.85 -8.30 -10.07
CA LEU A 61 13.22 -9.54 -9.60
C LEU A 61 14.23 -10.71 -9.52
N ASP A 62 15.16 -10.81 -10.47
CA ASP A 62 16.23 -11.80 -10.46
C ASP A 62 17.20 -11.58 -9.29
N THR A 63 17.74 -10.36 -9.16
CA THR A 63 18.65 -10.00 -8.06
C THR A 63 18.01 -10.12 -6.68
N LEU A 64 16.71 -9.87 -6.55
CA LEU A 64 16.01 -10.08 -5.28
C LEU A 64 15.93 -11.54 -4.86
N SER A 65 15.97 -12.47 -5.82
CA SER A 65 15.90 -13.91 -5.55
C SER A 65 17.26 -14.53 -5.26
N GLN A 66 18.34 -14.07 -5.93
CA GLN A 66 19.65 -14.73 -5.92
C GLN A 66 20.86 -13.77 -5.84
N GLY A 67 20.66 -12.45 -5.93
CA GLY A 67 21.75 -11.47 -5.96
C GLY A 67 22.25 -11.05 -4.58
N HIS A 68 23.45 -10.48 -4.49
CA HIS A 68 23.97 -9.88 -3.26
C HIS A 68 23.31 -8.54 -2.95
N ALA A 69 23.46 -8.04 -1.71
CA ALA A 69 22.82 -6.78 -1.28
C ALA A 69 23.15 -5.59 -2.20
N ASN A 70 24.40 -5.45 -2.63
CA ASN A 70 24.80 -4.36 -3.53
C ASN A 70 24.13 -4.49 -4.92
N ASP A 71 24.09 -5.68 -5.50
CA ASP A 71 23.42 -5.92 -6.78
C ASP A 71 21.92 -5.57 -6.72
N ARG A 72 21.27 -5.90 -5.60
CA ARG A 72 19.86 -5.58 -5.33
C ARG A 72 19.64 -4.07 -5.26
N LEU A 73 20.49 -3.35 -4.53
CA LEU A 73 20.40 -1.90 -4.38
C LEU A 73 20.65 -1.18 -5.71
N GLU A 74 21.64 -1.62 -6.49
CA GLU A 74 21.89 -1.07 -7.82
C GLU A 74 20.72 -1.31 -8.78
N ALA A 75 20.13 -2.52 -8.77
CA ALA A 75 18.97 -2.82 -9.58
C ALA A 75 17.74 -2.00 -9.16
N LEU A 76 17.56 -1.76 -7.85
CA LEU A 76 16.48 -0.92 -7.32
C LEU A 76 16.64 0.55 -7.73
N ALA A 77 17.86 1.08 -7.66
CA ALA A 77 18.17 2.45 -8.10
C ALA A 77 17.92 2.61 -9.60
N ALA A 78 18.41 1.67 -10.42
CA ALA A 78 18.17 1.67 -11.85
C ALA A 78 16.66 1.61 -12.18
N LEU A 79 15.88 0.79 -11.48
CA LEU A 79 14.44 0.74 -11.64
C LEU A 79 13.78 2.08 -11.31
N ARG A 80 14.13 2.69 -10.16
CA ARG A 80 13.60 3.99 -9.77
C ARG A 80 13.86 5.02 -10.86
N ASP A 81 15.10 5.09 -11.35
CA ASP A 81 15.49 6.08 -12.34
C ASP A 81 14.73 5.89 -13.65
N GLU A 82 14.60 4.64 -14.15
CA GLU A 82 13.80 4.36 -15.33
C GLU A 82 12.32 4.74 -15.16
N VAL A 83 11.72 4.39 -14.02
CA VAL A 83 10.31 4.70 -13.73
C VAL A 83 10.08 6.22 -13.57
N LEU A 84 10.98 6.92 -12.90
CA LEU A 84 10.84 8.36 -12.63
C LEU A 84 11.20 9.24 -13.83
N VAL A 85 12.11 8.80 -14.70
CA VAL A 85 12.53 9.53 -15.91
C VAL A 85 11.53 9.36 -17.05
N MET A 86 10.90 8.18 -17.19
CA MET A 86 10.04 7.90 -18.34
C MET A 86 8.71 8.65 -18.38
N ALA A 87 8.13 8.97 -17.23
CA ALA A 87 6.78 9.49 -17.23
C ALA A 87 6.76 11.00 -17.49
N ARG A 88 6.70 11.35 -18.78
CA ARG A 88 6.16 12.64 -19.25
C ARG A 88 4.63 12.74 -19.02
N THR A 89 4.03 11.82 -18.26
CA THR A 89 2.60 11.68 -18.00
C THR A 89 2.24 12.19 -16.60
N SER A 90 1.01 12.65 -16.43
CA SER A 90 0.51 13.20 -15.17
C SER A 90 0.22 12.17 -14.07
N LEU A 91 0.38 10.86 -14.33
CA LEU A 91 0.27 9.78 -13.32
C LEU A 91 1.55 8.96 -13.26
N ARG A 92 2.70 9.61 -13.12
CA ARG A 92 4.02 8.99 -13.18
C ARG A 92 4.17 7.86 -12.17
N ILE A 93 3.96 8.15 -10.89
CA ILE A 93 4.29 7.23 -9.81
C ILE A 93 3.32 6.06 -9.81
N ASN A 94 2.02 6.34 -9.98
CA ASN A 94 1.01 5.30 -10.09
C ASN A 94 1.21 4.39 -11.30
N THR A 95 1.69 4.93 -12.44
CA THR A 95 2.04 4.13 -13.62
C THR A 95 3.18 3.16 -13.30
N GLY A 96 4.24 3.66 -12.66
CA GLY A 96 5.38 2.84 -12.22
C GLY A 96 4.96 1.67 -11.32
N ARG A 97 4.11 1.96 -10.31
CA ARG A 97 3.55 0.95 -9.41
C ARG A 97 2.82 -0.17 -10.15
N VAL A 98 1.97 0.20 -11.12
CA VAL A 98 1.23 -0.76 -11.95
C VAL A 98 2.16 -1.61 -12.81
N LEU A 99 3.19 -1.03 -13.43
CA LEU A 99 4.11 -1.76 -14.31
C LEU A 99 4.92 -2.82 -13.54
N VAL A 100 5.40 -2.48 -12.35
CA VAL A 100 6.12 -3.43 -11.49
C VAL A 100 5.19 -4.56 -11.05
N GLN A 101 3.95 -4.25 -10.65
CA GLN A 101 2.97 -5.27 -10.27
C GLN A 101 2.62 -6.21 -11.43
N LEU A 102 2.41 -5.67 -12.64
CA LEU A 102 2.16 -6.47 -13.83
C LEU A 102 3.32 -7.40 -14.17
N MET A 103 4.56 -6.92 -14.03
CA MET A 103 5.74 -7.76 -14.28
C MET A 103 5.87 -8.88 -13.25
N LYS A 104 5.58 -8.62 -11.97
CA LYS A 104 5.53 -9.67 -10.93
C LYS A 104 4.55 -10.77 -11.31
N GLU A 105 3.36 -10.41 -11.78
CA GLU A 105 2.36 -11.39 -12.25
C GLU A 105 2.81 -12.12 -13.51
N LEU A 106 3.44 -11.43 -14.47
CA LEU A 106 3.92 -12.03 -15.72
C LEU A 106 4.99 -13.09 -15.46
N VAL A 107 5.90 -12.84 -14.51
CA VAL A 107 6.89 -13.81 -14.03
C VAL A 107 6.22 -14.94 -13.24
N ARG A 108 5.21 -14.64 -12.42
CA ARG A 108 4.47 -15.65 -11.63
C ARG A 108 3.66 -16.62 -12.50
N SER A 109 3.07 -16.14 -13.59
CA SER A 109 2.29 -16.93 -14.55
C SER A 109 3.15 -17.63 -15.61
N HIS A 110 4.46 -17.76 -15.40
CA HIS A 110 5.35 -18.44 -16.34
C HIS A 110 4.90 -19.90 -16.58
N GLY A 111 4.70 -20.25 -17.85
CA GLY A 111 4.14 -21.54 -18.27
C GLY A 111 2.71 -21.45 -18.81
N ASP A 112 1.95 -20.42 -18.46
CA ASP A 112 0.62 -20.13 -19.04
C ASP A 112 0.72 -19.04 -20.11
N PHE A 113 0.87 -19.48 -21.36
CA PHE A 113 1.09 -18.58 -22.50
C PHE A 113 -0.05 -17.56 -22.68
N GLU A 114 -1.30 -17.97 -22.50
CA GLU A 114 -2.45 -17.09 -22.74
C GLU A 114 -2.54 -15.99 -21.68
N THR A 115 -2.39 -16.35 -20.41
CA THR A 115 -2.37 -15.38 -19.31
C THR A 115 -1.16 -14.44 -19.43
N GLN A 116 0.02 -14.96 -19.74
CA GLN A 116 1.20 -14.12 -19.94
C GLN A 116 1.05 -13.15 -21.10
N LEU A 117 0.44 -13.55 -22.21
CA LEU A 117 0.21 -12.67 -23.36
C LEU A 117 -0.76 -11.54 -23.01
N ARG A 118 -1.81 -11.81 -22.23
CA ARG A 118 -2.72 -10.79 -21.70
C ARG A 118 -1.99 -9.79 -20.80
N LEU A 119 -1.14 -10.28 -19.90
CA LEU A 119 -0.35 -9.44 -19.01
C LEU A 119 0.67 -8.59 -19.76
N ALA A 120 1.32 -9.15 -20.80
CA ALA A 120 2.24 -8.40 -21.67
C ALA A 120 1.52 -7.27 -22.42
N HIS A 121 0.30 -7.51 -22.89
CA HIS A 121 -0.54 -6.50 -23.51
C HIS A 121 -0.93 -5.39 -22.52
N ASP A 122 -1.40 -5.75 -21.32
CA ASP A 122 -1.72 -4.80 -20.25
C ASP A 122 -0.49 -3.97 -19.85
N PHE A 123 0.71 -4.58 -19.80
CA PHE A 123 1.97 -3.91 -19.52
C PHE A 123 2.28 -2.82 -20.55
N ARG A 124 2.18 -3.14 -21.84
CA ARG A 124 2.39 -2.16 -22.91
C ARG A 124 1.35 -1.05 -22.90
N GLN A 125 0.07 -1.38 -22.64
CA GLN A 125 -0.95 -0.36 -22.48
C GLN A 125 -0.66 0.58 -21.29
N ALA A 126 -0.23 0.03 -20.16
CA ALA A 126 0.09 0.80 -18.95
C ALA A 126 1.31 1.70 -19.15
N ALA A 127 2.33 1.24 -19.88
CA ALA A 127 3.55 1.99 -20.16
C ALA A 127 3.30 3.29 -20.93
N THR A 128 2.17 3.41 -21.63
CA THR A 128 1.74 4.67 -22.26
C THR A 128 1.32 5.76 -21.25
N GLY A 129 1.10 5.41 -19.99
CA GLY A 129 0.69 6.34 -18.92
C GLY A 129 -0.75 6.86 -19.04
N ARG A 130 -1.62 6.18 -19.81
CA ARG A 130 -3.03 6.56 -19.94
C ARG A 130 -3.78 6.38 -18.63
N HIS A 131 -4.42 7.44 -18.15
CA HIS A 131 -5.09 7.45 -16.84
C HIS A 131 -6.16 6.37 -16.68
N VAL A 132 -6.96 6.13 -17.72
CA VAL A 132 -8.03 5.11 -17.68
C VAL A 132 -7.46 3.70 -17.52
N VAL A 133 -6.36 3.40 -18.21
CA VAL A 133 -5.69 2.10 -18.15
C VAL A 133 -5.04 1.90 -16.77
N VAL A 134 -4.26 2.89 -16.33
CA VAL A 134 -3.55 2.85 -15.04
C VAL A 134 -4.53 2.68 -13.88
N ARG A 135 -5.59 3.50 -13.81
CA ARG A 135 -6.62 3.42 -12.76
C ARG A 135 -7.38 2.10 -12.75
N ARG A 136 -7.72 1.58 -13.93
CA ARG A 136 -8.34 0.25 -14.05
C ARG A 136 -7.44 -0.84 -13.49
N LEU A 137 -6.14 -0.78 -13.80
CA LEU A 137 -5.17 -1.78 -13.34
C LEU A 137 -4.89 -1.63 -11.84
N LEU A 138 -4.83 -0.41 -11.31
CA LEU A 138 -4.79 -0.14 -9.87
C LEU A 138 -5.96 -0.85 -9.16
N HIS A 139 -7.19 -0.63 -9.63
CA HIS A 139 -8.38 -1.29 -9.09
C HIS A 139 -8.32 -2.83 -9.23
N ARG A 140 -7.87 -3.36 -10.39
CA ARG A 140 -7.75 -4.82 -10.61
C ARG A 140 -6.82 -5.49 -9.58
N TYR A 141 -5.81 -4.78 -9.12
CA TYR A 141 -4.82 -5.27 -8.16
C TYR A 141 -5.05 -4.73 -6.74
N PHE A 142 -6.24 -4.20 -6.44
CA PHE A 142 -6.60 -3.63 -5.13
C PHE A 142 -5.59 -2.60 -4.62
N MET A 143 -4.98 -1.84 -5.54
CA MET A 143 -4.05 -0.76 -5.22
C MET A 143 -4.77 0.58 -5.29
N LEU A 144 -4.72 1.36 -4.21
CA LEU A 144 -5.29 2.71 -4.19
C LEU A 144 -4.44 3.68 -5.04
N GLU A 145 -5.12 4.61 -5.73
CA GLU A 145 -4.48 5.74 -6.42
C GLU A 145 -3.82 6.66 -5.37
N MET A 146 -2.52 6.88 -5.47
CA MET A 146 -1.76 7.79 -4.60
C MET A 146 -1.67 9.18 -5.23
N PRO A 147 -1.53 10.27 -4.44
CA PRO A 147 -1.25 11.57 -4.99
C PRO A 147 0.13 11.60 -5.65
N GLU A 148 0.25 12.29 -6.79
CA GLU A 148 1.51 12.35 -7.55
C GLU A 148 2.54 13.30 -6.92
N ASP A 149 2.09 14.22 -6.05
CA ASP A 149 2.97 15.00 -5.17
C ASP A 149 3.62 14.15 -4.07
N TRP A 150 3.21 12.87 -3.95
CA TRP A 150 3.72 11.88 -3.00
C TRP A 150 3.68 12.35 -1.54
N ASN A 151 2.62 13.07 -1.19
CA ASN A 151 2.39 13.70 0.11
C ASN A 151 1.44 12.92 1.03
N GLN A 152 0.96 11.75 0.63
CA GLN A 152 0.01 10.96 1.41
C GLN A 152 0.56 10.51 2.77
N ALA A 153 -0.32 10.44 3.78
CA ALA A 153 0.01 9.86 5.08
C ALA A 153 -0.30 8.36 5.06
N VAL A 154 0.66 7.60 4.55
CA VAL A 154 0.59 6.14 4.45
C VAL A 154 1.82 5.56 5.13
N PHE A 155 1.60 4.67 6.09
CA PHE A 155 2.65 4.21 6.99
C PHE A 155 2.44 2.77 7.47
N ASP A 156 3.46 2.19 8.06
CA ASP A 156 3.35 0.99 8.88
C ASP A 156 4.40 1.03 10.00
N ASN A 157 3.99 0.93 11.26
CA ASN A 157 4.91 1.02 12.39
C ASN A 157 5.42 -0.33 12.89
N HIS A 158 5.01 -1.46 12.30
CA HIS A 158 5.48 -2.78 12.72
C HIS A 158 5.47 -3.76 11.55
N VAL A 159 6.65 -4.04 10.99
CA VAL A 159 6.84 -4.95 9.86
C VAL A 159 8.13 -5.74 10.03
N HIS A 160 8.19 -6.93 9.42
CA HIS A 160 9.35 -7.81 9.47
C HIS A 160 9.95 -8.11 8.09
N ASP A 161 11.28 -8.14 8.04
CA ASP A 161 12.06 -8.62 6.90
C ASP A 161 12.56 -10.06 7.12
N ALA A 162 13.30 -10.58 6.15
CA ALA A 162 13.87 -11.93 6.16
C ALA A 162 14.88 -12.18 7.30
N ASN A 163 15.41 -11.17 7.97
CA ASN A 163 16.35 -11.36 9.09
C ASN A 163 15.61 -11.61 10.43
N THR A 164 14.29 -11.57 10.44
CA THR A 164 13.45 -12.00 11.56
C THR A 164 12.47 -13.08 11.11
N LYS A 165 11.15 -12.86 11.22
CA LYS A 165 10.09 -13.78 10.80
C LYS A 165 9.56 -13.50 9.39
N GLY A 166 10.01 -12.43 8.73
CA GLY A 166 9.61 -12.11 7.38
C GLY A 166 10.15 -13.09 6.35
N ARG A 167 9.64 -13.03 5.11
CA ARG A 167 10.15 -13.84 3.98
C ARG A 167 11.03 -13.04 3.01
N LYS A 168 10.81 -11.73 2.93
CA LYS A 168 11.43 -10.86 1.93
C LYS A 168 12.63 -10.14 2.52
N ASN A 169 13.73 -10.10 1.77
CA ASN A 169 14.89 -9.28 2.15
C ASN A 169 14.52 -7.78 2.21
N ALA A 170 15.39 -6.99 2.85
CA ALA A 170 15.14 -5.57 3.08
C ALA A 170 14.85 -4.79 1.79
N THR A 171 15.62 -5.02 0.70
CA THR A 171 15.39 -4.35 -0.59
C THR A 171 14.02 -4.69 -1.18
N HIS A 172 13.63 -5.97 -1.14
CA HIS A 172 12.32 -6.42 -1.62
C HIS A 172 11.19 -5.85 -0.77
N LEU A 173 11.36 -5.79 0.56
CA LEU A 173 10.37 -5.19 1.46
C LEU A 173 10.11 -3.73 1.11
N ILE A 174 11.17 -2.95 0.86
CA ILE A 174 11.06 -1.54 0.48
C ILE A 174 10.40 -1.35 -0.89
N MET A 175 10.73 -2.20 -1.87
CA MET A 175 10.03 -2.16 -3.17
C MET A 175 8.53 -2.41 -2.99
N ASP A 176 8.15 -3.39 -2.18
CA ASP A 176 6.75 -3.71 -1.90
C ASP A 176 6.05 -2.61 -1.10
N ALA A 177 6.76 -1.93 -0.18
CA ALA A 177 6.24 -0.77 0.53
C ALA A 177 5.94 0.38 -0.44
N TRP A 178 6.86 0.66 -1.36
CA TRP A 178 6.67 1.66 -2.40
C TRP A 178 5.51 1.31 -3.35
N LEU A 179 5.39 0.03 -3.75
CA LEU A 179 4.27 -0.45 -4.57
C LEU A 179 2.91 -0.19 -3.91
N LYS A 180 2.83 -0.32 -2.58
CA LYS A 180 1.61 -0.02 -1.83
C LYS A 180 1.39 1.48 -1.57
N GLY A 181 2.39 2.32 -1.80
CA GLY A 181 2.32 3.76 -1.56
C GLY A 181 2.72 4.19 -0.15
N ILE A 182 3.41 3.32 0.61
CA ILE A 182 3.87 3.58 1.97
C ILE A 182 5.02 4.60 1.94
N ARG A 183 4.93 5.63 2.78
CA ARG A 183 5.94 6.70 2.91
C ARG A 183 6.80 6.55 4.17
N SER A 184 6.26 5.95 5.22
CA SER A 184 6.96 5.73 6.50
C SER A 184 6.82 4.27 6.94
N LEU A 185 7.94 3.59 7.19
CA LEU A 185 7.98 2.19 7.55
C LEU A 185 8.86 1.98 8.80
N THR A 186 8.42 1.17 9.74
CA THR A 186 9.26 0.74 10.87
C THR A 186 9.45 -0.77 10.79
N VAL A 187 10.71 -1.19 10.64
CA VAL A 187 11.09 -2.60 10.56
C VAL A 187 11.63 -3.05 11.91
N ILE A 188 11.05 -4.12 12.44
CA ILE A 188 11.33 -4.63 13.79
C ILE A 188 12.21 -5.88 13.69
N TYR A 189 13.36 -5.81 14.37
CA TYR A 189 14.31 -6.90 14.53
C TYR A 189 14.22 -7.49 15.94
N TYR A 190 14.34 -8.81 16.08
CA TYR A 190 14.28 -9.47 17.39
C TYR A 190 15.67 -9.53 18.01
N ASN A 191 15.80 -8.94 19.21
CA ASN A 191 16.99 -8.89 20.07
C ASN A 191 18.26 -8.25 19.48
N TYR A 192 18.51 -8.35 18.17
CA TYR A 192 19.70 -7.85 17.50
C TYR A 192 19.43 -7.55 16.01
N VAL A 193 20.24 -6.67 15.41
CA VAL A 193 20.25 -6.37 13.97
C VAL A 193 21.71 -6.38 13.48
N SER A 194 21.97 -6.98 12.31
CA SER A 194 23.30 -6.92 11.72
C SER A 194 23.54 -5.56 11.05
N PRO A 195 24.76 -5.00 11.10
CA PRO A 195 25.09 -3.76 10.39
C PRO A 195 24.81 -3.85 8.88
N GLU A 196 24.98 -5.03 8.27
CA GLU A 196 24.73 -5.28 6.86
C GLU A 196 23.23 -5.16 6.53
N ALA A 197 22.37 -5.77 7.35
CA ALA A 197 20.91 -5.69 7.17
C ALA A 197 20.41 -4.25 7.37
N ALA A 198 20.90 -3.56 8.40
CA ALA A 198 20.58 -2.17 8.66
C ALA A 198 21.03 -1.24 7.51
N THR A 199 22.21 -1.50 6.94
CA THR A 199 22.76 -0.74 5.81
C THR A 199 21.94 -0.97 4.54
N GLU A 200 21.60 -2.22 4.22
CA GLU A 200 20.76 -2.54 3.07
C GLU A 200 19.39 -1.86 3.18
N LEU A 201 18.74 -1.98 4.33
CA LEU A 201 17.43 -1.40 4.57
C LEU A 201 17.43 0.13 4.45
N SER A 202 18.40 0.81 5.08
CA SER A 202 18.50 2.27 5.05
C SER A 202 18.80 2.79 3.64
N ARG A 203 19.73 2.14 2.91
CA ARG A 203 20.04 2.49 1.52
C ARG A 203 18.87 2.25 0.58
N ALA A 204 18.18 1.11 0.69
CA ALA A 204 17.00 0.82 -0.12
C ALA A 204 15.90 1.87 0.11
N ALA A 205 15.68 2.25 1.38
CA ALA A 205 14.71 3.28 1.77
C ALA A 205 15.05 4.65 1.16
N SER A 206 16.32 5.07 1.25
CA SER A 206 16.83 6.29 0.64
C SER A 206 16.68 6.27 -0.89
N ILE A 207 16.96 5.13 -1.53
CA ILE A 207 16.70 4.92 -2.95
C ILE A 207 15.22 5.06 -3.26
N MET A 208 14.26 4.61 -2.46
CA MET A 208 12.84 4.74 -2.82
C MET A 208 12.16 6.02 -2.28
N GLY A 209 12.88 6.85 -1.52
CA GLY A 209 12.30 8.02 -0.85
C GLY A 209 11.31 7.64 0.26
N ILE A 210 11.53 6.51 0.92
CA ILE A 210 10.72 6.02 2.04
C ILE A 210 11.47 6.32 3.34
N THR A 211 10.78 6.89 4.32
CA THR A 211 11.36 7.07 5.67
C THR A 211 11.31 5.74 6.41
N VAL A 212 12.47 5.22 6.84
CA VAL A 212 12.53 3.96 7.60
C VAL A 212 13.03 4.21 9.01
N ARG A 213 12.48 3.44 9.96
CA ARG A 213 13.00 3.31 11.33
C ARG A 213 13.30 1.85 11.61
N ILE A 214 14.42 1.60 12.28
CA ILE A 214 14.84 0.26 12.72
C ILE A 214 14.56 0.16 14.21
N GLY A 215 13.72 -0.80 14.60
CA GLY A 215 13.42 -1.11 15.99
C GLY A 215 13.97 -2.46 16.40
N LEU A 216 14.38 -2.59 17.66
CA LEU A 216 14.72 -3.86 18.30
C LEU A 216 13.63 -4.22 19.28
N LEU A 217 13.01 -5.39 19.11
CA LEU A 217 12.06 -5.94 20.07
C LEU A 217 12.81 -6.84 21.04
N PHE A 218 12.64 -6.55 22.32
CA PHE A 218 13.18 -7.31 23.44
C PHE A 218 12.04 -7.88 24.28
N HIS A 219 12.26 -9.08 24.81
CA HIS A 219 11.35 -9.72 25.76
C HIS A 219 11.81 -9.43 27.19
N ALA A 220 10.90 -8.98 28.04
CA ALA A 220 11.16 -8.78 29.46
C ALA A 220 10.14 -9.55 30.31
N PRO A 221 10.54 -10.17 31.44
CA PRO A 221 9.64 -10.92 32.29
C PRO A 221 8.74 -9.97 33.10
N HIS A 222 7.44 -10.22 33.04
CA HIS A 222 6.42 -9.53 33.82
C HIS A 222 5.34 -10.53 34.26
N ARG A 223 5.23 -10.76 35.57
CA ARG A 223 4.21 -11.65 36.16
C ARG A 223 4.21 -13.07 35.58
N GLY A 224 5.39 -13.66 35.36
CA GLY A 224 5.54 -15.03 34.87
C GLY A 224 5.41 -15.21 33.35
N ARG A 225 5.14 -14.13 32.60
CA ARG A 225 5.13 -14.10 31.13
C ARG A 225 6.10 -13.08 30.57
N PHE A 226 6.44 -13.19 29.31
CA PHE A 226 7.18 -12.15 28.60
C PHE A 226 6.26 -11.02 28.15
N VAL A 227 6.78 -9.80 28.19
CA VAL A 227 6.20 -8.62 27.55
C VAL A 227 7.19 -8.06 26.53
N ASP A 228 6.64 -7.59 25.42
CA ASP A 228 7.44 -7.15 24.29
C ASP A 228 7.63 -5.63 24.33
N LEU A 229 8.90 -5.23 24.35
CA LEU A 229 9.35 -3.84 24.38
C LEU A 229 10.13 -3.55 23.11
N ILE A 230 9.62 -2.63 22.29
CA ILE A 230 10.26 -2.21 21.05
C ILE A 230 11.05 -0.93 21.31
N TRP A 231 12.37 -1.00 21.16
CA TRP A 231 13.29 0.11 21.28
C TRP A 231 13.74 0.61 19.91
N ILE A 232 13.53 1.91 19.66
CA ILE A 232 13.92 2.61 18.44
C ILE A 232 14.85 3.77 18.83
N PRO A 233 16.17 3.67 18.58
CA PRO A 233 17.08 4.78 18.83
C PRO A 233 16.83 5.93 17.84
N ARG A 234 16.99 7.17 18.31
CA ARG A 234 16.74 8.41 17.55
C ARG A 234 17.88 9.41 17.71
N GLY A 235 17.82 10.50 16.95
CA GLY A 235 18.79 11.59 17.03
C GLY A 235 20.09 11.29 16.30
N PHE A 236 19.98 10.74 15.09
CA PHE A 236 21.06 10.60 14.11
C PHE A 236 20.86 11.65 13.02
N ALA A 237 21.94 12.26 12.52
CA ALA A 237 21.83 13.26 11.46
C ALA A 237 21.72 12.61 10.09
N ASN A 238 22.38 11.46 9.90
CA ASN A 238 22.34 10.68 8.68
C ASN A 238 22.35 9.16 8.98
N ASP A 239 22.12 8.35 7.95
CA ASP A 239 22.09 6.88 8.07
C ASP A 239 23.45 6.31 8.49
N ASN A 240 24.56 6.93 8.07
CA ASN A 240 25.91 6.46 8.41
C ASN A 240 26.21 6.58 9.91
N ASP A 241 25.71 7.64 10.57
CA ASP A 241 25.84 7.84 12.01
C ASP A 241 25.13 6.71 12.78
N PHE A 242 23.97 6.27 12.28
CA PHE A 242 23.23 5.15 12.86
C PHE A 242 24.00 3.83 12.69
N ILE A 243 24.56 3.57 11.50
CA ILE A 243 25.38 2.37 11.27
C ILE A 243 26.64 2.39 12.14
N ALA A 244 27.32 3.54 12.28
CA ALA A 244 28.46 3.69 13.16
C ALA A 244 28.11 3.42 14.63
N PHE A 245 26.91 3.84 15.07
CA PHE A 245 26.40 3.53 16.40
C PHE A 245 26.19 2.02 16.62
N LEU A 246 25.66 1.30 15.62
CA LEU A 246 25.51 -0.16 15.70
C LEU A 246 26.85 -0.88 15.87
N SER A 247 27.93 -0.31 15.33
CA SER A 247 29.30 -0.83 15.47
C SER A 247 30.01 -0.38 16.75
N SER A 248 29.38 0.40 17.63
CA SER A 248 29.99 0.82 18.89
C SER A 248 30.23 -0.37 19.85
N PRO A 249 31.23 -0.33 20.75
CA PRO A 249 31.52 -1.43 21.65
C PRO A 249 30.34 -1.82 22.56
N ALA A 250 29.67 -0.82 23.14
CA ALA A 250 28.53 -1.05 24.02
C ALA A 250 27.34 -1.68 23.28
N MET A 251 27.08 -1.23 22.04
CA MET A 251 26.04 -1.81 21.21
C MET A 251 26.41 -3.23 20.76
N SER A 252 27.67 -3.48 20.43
CA SER A 252 28.17 -4.80 20.06
C SER A 252 28.01 -5.82 21.19
N THR A 253 28.22 -5.41 22.44
CA THR A 253 27.94 -6.25 23.62
C THR A 253 26.45 -6.61 23.72
N LEU A 254 25.56 -5.62 23.61
CA LEU A 254 24.11 -5.86 23.60
C LEU A 254 23.68 -6.79 22.44
N MET A 255 24.29 -6.63 21.25
CA MET A 255 24.03 -7.48 20.08
C MET A 255 24.49 -8.93 20.30
N ASN A 256 25.61 -9.15 21.00
CA ASN A 256 26.07 -10.48 21.37
C ASN A 256 25.12 -11.17 22.35
N GLU A 257 24.66 -10.44 23.36
CA GLU A 257 23.65 -10.94 24.31
C GLU A 257 22.32 -11.23 23.60
N GLY A 258 21.90 -10.36 22.69
CA GLY A 258 20.72 -10.55 21.86
C GLY A 258 20.81 -11.81 20.98
N ARG A 259 21.99 -12.09 20.40
CA ARG A 259 22.25 -13.35 19.69
C ARG A 259 22.13 -14.57 20.59
N ALA A 260 22.60 -14.48 21.84
CA ALA A 260 22.44 -15.58 22.80
C ALA A 260 20.97 -15.82 23.17
N ALA A 261 20.19 -14.74 23.37
CA ALA A 261 18.74 -14.81 23.59
C ALA A 261 18.02 -15.46 22.41
N THR A 262 18.31 -15.04 21.17
CA THR A 262 17.72 -15.65 19.97
C THR A 262 18.08 -17.13 19.82
N ARG A 263 19.34 -17.53 20.02
CA ARG A 263 19.75 -18.95 19.98
C ARG A 263 19.02 -19.79 21.01
N TRP A 264 18.77 -19.22 22.18
CA TRP A 264 18.03 -19.90 23.23
C TRP A 264 16.55 -20.10 22.88
N LEU A 265 15.90 -19.09 22.28
CA LEU A 265 14.53 -19.23 21.75
C LEU A 265 14.46 -20.23 20.58
N GLU A 266 15.45 -20.23 19.70
CA GLU A 266 15.55 -21.17 18.57
C GLU A 266 15.56 -22.63 19.05
N LYS A 267 16.32 -22.95 20.11
CA LYS A 267 16.32 -24.30 20.71
C LYS A 267 14.93 -24.76 21.13
N ARG A 268 14.08 -23.85 21.60
CA ARG A 268 12.69 -24.18 22.00
C ARG A 268 11.79 -24.41 20.79
N ILE A 269 12.01 -23.69 19.69
CA ILE A 269 11.33 -23.96 18.42
C ILE A 269 11.72 -25.34 17.87
N LEU A 270 12.99 -25.73 18.00
CA LEU A 270 13.45 -27.07 17.63
C LEU A 270 12.81 -28.16 18.52
N HIS A 271 12.67 -27.92 19.82
CA HIS A 271 11.94 -28.83 20.69
C HIS A 271 10.47 -29.01 20.26
N LEU A 272 9.80 -27.92 19.87
CA LEU A 272 8.44 -27.99 19.32
C LEU A 272 8.36 -28.79 18.01
N LEU A 273 9.39 -28.71 17.17
CA LEU A 273 9.51 -29.54 15.97
C LEU A 273 9.61 -31.03 16.35
N ASP A 274 10.42 -31.38 17.35
CA ASP A 274 10.52 -32.74 17.86
C ASP A 274 9.19 -33.26 18.43
N THR A 275 8.45 -32.39 19.12
CA THR A 275 7.12 -32.71 19.65
C THR A 275 6.12 -32.92 18.53
N TRP A 276 6.12 -32.07 17.50
CA TRP A 276 5.32 -32.25 16.29
C TRP A 276 5.61 -33.59 15.60
N ASN A 277 6.89 -33.99 15.52
CA ASN A 277 7.29 -35.26 14.96
C ASN A 277 6.75 -36.48 15.73
N LYS A 278 6.60 -36.36 17.06
CA LYS A 278 6.10 -37.44 17.92
C LYS A 278 4.57 -37.54 17.93
N THR A 279 3.86 -36.41 17.90
CA THR A 279 2.41 -36.36 18.15
C THR A 279 1.60 -36.15 16.88
N GLU A 280 1.84 -35.04 16.17
CA GLU A 280 0.93 -34.55 15.12
C GLU A 280 1.02 -35.36 13.83
N ARG A 281 2.18 -35.96 13.54
CA ARG A 281 2.35 -36.88 12.40
C ARG A 281 1.35 -38.04 12.46
N GLN A 282 1.16 -38.62 13.64
CA GLN A 282 0.22 -39.74 13.84
C GLN A 282 -1.24 -39.26 13.76
N ARG A 283 -1.53 -38.06 14.28
CA ARG A 283 -2.89 -37.47 14.22
C ARG A 283 -3.32 -37.10 12.80
N LEU A 284 -2.39 -36.71 11.93
CA LEU A 284 -2.69 -36.36 10.54
C LEU A 284 -2.79 -37.59 9.61
N ALA A 285 -2.30 -38.75 10.03
CA ALA A 285 -2.29 -39.96 9.21
C ALA A 285 -3.69 -40.40 8.72
N PRO A 286 -4.77 -40.35 9.53
CA PRO A 286 -6.12 -40.68 9.07
C PRO A 286 -6.63 -39.73 7.99
N MET A 287 -6.27 -38.44 8.05
CA MET A 287 -6.70 -37.43 7.07
C MET A 287 -5.93 -37.56 5.75
N LEU A 288 -4.64 -37.92 5.83
CA LEU A 288 -3.75 -38.01 4.65
C LEU A 288 -3.66 -39.42 4.05
N HIS A 289 -4.25 -40.42 4.71
CA HIS A 289 -4.12 -41.86 4.43
C HIS A 289 -2.67 -42.40 4.46
N VAL A 290 -1.72 -41.56 4.88
CA VAL A 290 -0.28 -41.84 4.94
C VAL A 290 0.29 -41.10 6.15
N VAL A 291 1.17 -41.74 6.91
CA VAL A 291 1.92 -41.07 7.99
C VAL A 291 2.97 -40.16 7.34
N PRO A 292 2.97 -38.84 7.61
CA PRO A 292 4.01 -37.94 7.10
C PRO A 292 5.41 -38.39 7.52
N GLU A 293 6.43 -38.04 6.74
CA GLU A 293 7.84 -38.25 7.10
C GLU A 293 8.25 -37.41 8.32
N GLU A 294 9.30 -37.83 9.04
CA GLU A 294 9.84 -37.02 10.13
C GLU A 294 10.51 -35.76 9.55
N LEU A 295 10.29 -34.64 10.20
CA LEU A 295 10.94 -33.39 9.84
C LEU A 295 12.34 -33.33 10.44
N ASP A 296 13.33 -33.03 9.61
CA ASP A 296 14.70 -32.84 10.04
C ASP A 296 14.95 -31.41 10.53
N SER A 297 15.65 -31.29 11.66
CA SER A 297 16.02 -30.01 12.26
C SER A 297 17.03 -29.23 11.42
N HIS A 298 17.98 -29.92 10.75
CA HIS A 298 18.97 -29.25 9.92
C HIS A 298 18.34 -28.67 8.64
N GLU A 299 17.46 -29.44 7.99
CA GLU A 299 16.68 -28.95 6.86
C GLU A 299 15.79 -27.75 7.23
N PHE A 300 15.18 -27.77 8.43
CA PHE A 300 14.40 -26.64 8.92
C PHE A 300 15.25 -25.37 9.06
N LEU A 301 16.45 -25.45 9.66
CA LEU A 301 17.33 -24.28 9.80
C LEU A 301 17.81 -23.77 8.44
N LEU A 302 18.08 -24.66 7.47
CA LEU A 302 18.39 -24.26 6.09
C LEU A 302 17.21 -23.56 5.40
N PHE A 303 15.98 -23.98 5.69
CA PHE A 303 14.77 -23.32 5.21
C PHE A 303 14.58 -21.91 5.78
N VAL A 304 14.92 -21.70 7.05
CA VAL A 304 14.92 -20.36 7.68
C VAL A 304 16.02 -19.46 7.08
N GLY A 305 17.17 -20.04 6.76
CA GLY A 305 18.28 -19.33 6.11
C GLY A 305 18.92 -18.28 7.02
N HIS A 306 18.90 -17.02 6.61
CA HIS A 306 19.45 -15.89 7.39
C HIS A 306 18.46 -15.33 8.45
N GLY A 307 17.23 -15.84 8.48
CA GLY A 307 16.20 -15.41 9.42
C GLY A 307 16.37 -15.99 10.82
N GLN A 308 15.48 -15.58 11.72
CA GLN A 308 15.41 -16.14 13.06
C GLN A 308 14.29 -17.18 13.10
N ALA A 309 14.60 -18.38 13.59
CA ALA A 309 13.61 -19.45 13.71
C ALA A 309 12.43 -18.97 14.55
N SER A 310 11.23 -19.14 14.02
CA SER A 310 10.00 -18.71 14.68
C SER A 310 8.90 -19.74 14.44
N LEU A 311 7.86 -19.70 15.27
CA LEU A 311 6.72 -20.61 15.14
C LEU A 311 6.03 -20.48 13.76
N LEU A 312 6.04 -19.28 13.16
CA LEU A 312 5.61 -19.06 11.77
C LEU A 312 6.46 -19.80 10.72
N HIS A 313 7.78 -19.83 10.88
CA HIS A 313 8.66 -20.60 9.99
C HIS A 313 8.38 -22.10 10.10
N LEU A 314 8.17 -22.58 11.33
CA LEU A 314 7.86 -23.98 11.59
C LEU A 314 6.54 -24.37 10.89
N ALA A 315 5.49 -23.57 11.05
CA ALA A 315 4.20 -23.81 10.40
C ALA A 315 4.32 -23.89 8.86
N GLU A 316 5.10 -23.01 8.25
CA GLU A 316 5.34 -23.06 6.80
C GLU A 316 6.18 -24.25 6.36
N PHE A 317 7.21 -24.59 7.12
CA PHE A 317 8.06 -25.73 6.81
C PHE A 317 7.25 -27.03 6.86
N VAL A 318 6.42 -27.18 7.90
CA VAL A 318 5.45 -28.28 8.03
C VAL A 318 4.50 -28.30 6.84
N HIS A 319 3.82 -27.18 6.53
CA HIS A 319 2.87 -27.13 5.42
C HIS A 319 3.54 -27.47 4.07
N LYS A 320 4.74 -26.93 3.81
CA LYS A 320 5.52 -27.23 2.60
C LYS A 320 5.83 -28.71 2.45
N LYS A 321 6.13 -29.40 3.55
CA LYS A 321 6.41 -30.84 3.58
C LYS A 321 5.15 -31.70 3.46
N LEU A 322 4.02 -31.22 3.97
CA LEU A 322 2.71 -31.87 3.83
C LEU A 322 2.07 -31.64 2.46
N PHE A 323 2.39 -30.55 1.77
CA PHE A 323 1.74 -30.16 0.52
C PHE A 323 1.69 -31.25 -0.57
N PRO A 324 2.75 -32.02 -0.84
CA PRO A 324 2.68 -33.13 -1.80
C PRO A 324 1.68 -34.22 -1.41
N LEU A 325 1.55 -34.52 -0.12
CA LEU A 325 0.58 -35.50 0.39
C LEU A 325 -0.85 -34.97 0.27
N LEU A 326 -1.06 -33.70 0.65
CA LEU A 326 -2.35 -33.01 0.49
C LEU A 326 -2.79 -33.01 -0.97
N ARG A 327 -1.87 -32.69 -1.88
CA ARG A 327 -2.14 -32.65 -3.32
C ARG A 327 -2.50 -34.03 -3.88
N ARG A 328 -1.76 -35.08 -3.50
CA ARG A 328 -2.05 -36.45 -3.94
C ARG A 328 -3.45 -36.88 -3.50
N ARG A 329 -3.81 -36.62 -2.24
CA ARG A 329 -5.15 -36.94 -1.71
C ARG A 329 -6.24 -36.14 -2.41
N ALA A 330 -6.01 -34.85 -2.66
CA ALA A 330 -6.93 -34.01 -3.42
C ALA A 330 -7.13 -34.50 -4.86
N GLU A 331 -6.07 -34.97 -5.52
CA GLU A 331 -6.15 -35.56 -6.87
C GLU A 331 -7.00 -36.85 -6.87
N GLU A 332 -6.80 -37.74 -5.89
CA GLU A 332 -7.62 -38.94 -5.67
C GLU A 332 -9.11 -38.59 -5.48
N LEU A 333 -9.43 -37.65 -4.60
CA LEU A 333 -10.81 -37.19 -4.36
C LEU A 333 -11.41 -36.51 -5.60
N SER A 334 -10.62 -35.70 -6.31
CA SER A 334 -11.09 -35.04 -7.54
C SER A 334 -11.44 -36.05 -8.63
N SER A 335 -10.68 -37.16 -8.72
CA SER A 335 -10.97 -38.24 -9.67
C SER A 335 -12.25 -38.99 -9.33
N LEU A 336 -12.52 -39.23 -8.03
CA LEU A 336 -13.75 -39.84 -7.54
C LEU A 336 -14.97 -38.97 -7.83
N LEU A 337 -14.83 -37.64 -7.69
CA LEU A 337 -15.88 -36.68 -8.01
C LEU A 337 -16.17 -36.58 -9.52
N ALA A 338 -15.20 -36.92 -10.38
CA ALA A 338 -15.36 -36.90 -11.83
C ALA A 338 -16.03 -38.17 -12.39
N THR A 339 -16.02 -39.29 -11.65
CA THR A 339 -16.65 -40.54 -12.05
C THR A 339 -18.18 -40.48 -11.92
N PRO A 340 -18.95 -40.67 -13.01
CA PRO A 340 -20.41 -40.51 -13.02
C PRO A 340 -21.20 -41.60 -12.28
N GLU A 341 -20.56 -42.71 -11.91
CA GLU A 341 -21.18 -43.88 -11.24
C GLU A 341 -21.07 -43.84 -9.70
N THR A 342 -20.60 -42.73 -9.12
CA THR A 342 -20.46 -42.61 -7.66
C THR A 342 -21.79 -42.27 -6.99
N ASP A 343 -22.08 -42.95 -5.87
CA ASP A 343 -23.24 -42.65 -5.02
C ASP A 343 -23.22 -41.19 -4.56
N GLU A 344 -24.39 -40.55 -4.55
CA GLU A 344 -24.57 -39.14 -4.15
C GLU A 344 -24.00 -38.84 -2.75
N GLU A 345 -24.13 -39.78 -1.81
CA GLU A 345 -23.58 -39.67 -0.46
C GLU A 345 -22.04 -39.72 -0.46
N ALA A 346 -21.45 -40.64 -1.22
CA ALA A 346 -20.00 -40.75 -1.36
C ALA A 346 -19.41 -39.52 -2.06
N ARG A 347 -20.13 -38.96 -3.03
CA ARG A 347 -19.76 -37.73 -3.72
C ARG A 347 -19.78 -36.51 -2.78
N ASN A 348 -20.80 -36.39 -1.94
CA ASN A 348 -20.88 -35.32 -0.95
C ASN A 348 -19.79 -35.44 0.13
N ALA A 349 -19.49 -36.66 0.58
CA ALA A 349 -18.40 -36.91 1.53
C ALA A 349 -17.03 -36.56 0.92
N ALA A 350 -16.76 -36.98 -0.32
CA ALA A 350 -15.52 -36.65 -1.03
C ALA A 350 -15.38 -35.14 -1.29
N ALA A 351 -16.48 -34.44 -1.58
CA ALA A 351 -16.48 -32.99 -1.72
C ALA A 351 -16.17 -32.26 -0.40
N GLY A 352 -16.74 -32.74 0.71
CA GLY A 352 -16.44 -32.22 2.05
C GLY A 352 -14.97 -32.43 2.45
N GLU A 353 -14.43 -33.63 2.21
CA GLU A 353 -13.01 -33.92 2.47
C GLU A 353 -12.09 -33.07 1.59
N LEU A 354 -12.43 -32.87 0.32
CA LEU A 354 -11.68 -31.99 -0.58
C LEU A 354 -11.70 -30.53 -0.07
N GLU A 355 -12.83 -30.06 0.45
CA GLU A 355 -12.94 -28.71 1.02
C GLU A 355 -12.07 -28.55 2.28
N GLU A 356 -12.03 -29.56 3.15
CA GLU A 356 -11.16 -29.57 4.33
C GLU A 356 -9.67 -29.56 3.95
N LEU A 357 -9.26 -30.34 2.94
CA LEU A 357 -7.90 -30.30 2.41
C LEU A 357 -7.58 -28.96 1.75
N ASP A 358 -8.56 -28.32 1.11
CA ASP A 358 -8.39 -27.01 0.50
C ASP A 358 -8.21 -25.91 1.56
N LYS A 359 -8.88 -26.04 2.71
CA LYS A 359 -8.76 -25.14 3.88
C LYS A 359 -7.50 -25.39 4.72
N PHE A 360 -6.84 -26.54 4.58
CA PHE A 360 -5.64 -26.89 5.36
C PHE A 360 -4.40 -26.09 4.91
N THR A 361 -4.32 -24.84 5.34
CA THR A 361 -3.27 -23.88 4.94
C THR A 361 -2.18 -23.74 5.99
N THR A 362 -1.18 -22.91 5.71
CA THR A 362 -0.15 -22.49 6.67
C THR A 362 -0.75 -21.89 7.95
N GLU A 363 -1.87 -21.15 7.85
CA GLU A 363 -2.57 -20.59 9.00
C GLU A 363 -3.20 -21.67 9.89
N THR A 364 -3.75 -22.73 9.27
CA THR A 364 -4.32 -23.88 9.99
C THR A 364 -3.24 -24.64 10.76
N VAL A 365 -2.05 -24.78 10.16
CA VAL A 365 -0.90 -25.38 10.87
C VAL A 365 -0.46 -24.49 12.02
N LEU A 366 -0.40 -23.17 11.78
CA LEU A 366 -0.02 -22.18 12.79
C LEU A 366 -0.98 -22.18 13.98
N SER A 367 -2.30 -22.20 13.73
CA SER A 367 -3.31 -22.22 14.79
C SER A 367 -3.21 -23.50 15.63
N ARG A 368 -2.97 -24.65 15.01
CA ARG A 368 -2.72 -25.91 15.72
C ARG A 368 -1.46 -25.86 16.58
N LEU A 369 -0.36 -25.32 16.06
CA LEU A 369 0.89 -25.16 16.84
C LEU A 369 0.72 -24.18 18.01
N ASN A 370 -0.15 -23.18 17.87
CA ASN A 370 -0.47 -22.22 18.93
C ASN A 370 -1.46 -22.76 19.97
N ASP A 371 -2.17 -23.86 19.68
CA ASP A 371 -3.15 -24.43 20.58
C ASP A 371 -2.45 -25.06 21.81
N PRO A 372 -2.65 -24.51 23.02
CA PRO A 372 -2.03 -25.03 24.23
C PRO A 372 -2.46 -26.46 24.58
N GLU A 373 -3.64 -26.91 24.13
CA GLU A 373 -4.13 -28.27 24.36
C GLU A 373 -3.38 -29.29 23.49
N LEU A 374 -3.04 -28.90 22.26
CA LEU A 374 -2.31 -29.75 21.33
C LEU A 374 -0.80 -29.70 21.59
N PHE A 375 -0.27 -28.52 21.89
CA PHE A 375 1.14 -28.24 22.10
C PHE A 375 1.35 -27.40 23.37
N PRO A 376 1.37 -28.02 24.57
CA PRO A 376 1.56 -27.30 25.83
C PRO A 376 2.92 -26.60 25.92
N GLU A 377 3.92 -27.10 25.18
CA GLU A 377 5.25 -26.51 25.07
C GLU A 377 5.24 -25.11 24.44
N THR A 378 4.22 -24.76 23.67
CA THR A 378 4.10 -23.43 23.07
C THR A 378 3.94 -22.35 24.14
N VAL A 379 3.30 -22.68 25.27
CA VAL A 379 3.20 -21.78 26.43
C VAL A 379 4.59 -21.44 26.98
N LEU A 380 5.56 -22.36 26.90
CA LEU A 380 6.93 -22.11 27.37
C LEU A 380 7.64 -21.02 26.57
N LEU A 381 7.25 -20.78 25.31
CA LEU A 381 7.78 -19.66 24.51
C LEU A 381 7.35 -18.30 25.07
N GLN A 382 6.17 -18.24 25.68
CA GLN A 382 5.57 -17.01 26.22
C GLN A 382 5.84 -16.84 27.72
N SER A 383 6.18 -17.92 28.42
CA SER A 383 6.50 -17.91 29.84
C SER A 383 7.91 -17.38 30.11
N ALA A 384 8.01 -16.52 31.13
CA ALA A 384 9.29 -16.07 31.67
C ALA A 384 10.11 -17.26 32.15
N CYS A 385 11.44 -17.16 32.07
CA CYS A 385 12.31 -18.27 32.41
C CYS A 385 12.86 -18.16 33.83
N ASP A 386 12.79 -19.27 34.57
CA ASP A 386 13.42 -19.41 35.87
C ASP A 386 14.64 -20.37 35.83
N SER A 387 15.04 -20.83 34.63
CA SER A 387 16.14 -21.78 34.50
C SER A 387 17.52 -21.10 34.53
N PRO A 388 18.55 -21.74 35.10
CA PRO A 388 19.91 -21.18 35.17
C PRO A 388 20.56 -21.02 33.80
N ASP A 389 20.07 -21.73 32.78
CA ASP A 389 20.56 -21.66 31.40
C ASP A 389 19.94 -20.51 30.58
N CYS A 390 19.06 -19.71 31.19
CA CYS A 390 18.43 -18.58 30.51
C CYS A 390 19.41 -17.40 30.34
N PRO A 391 19.53 -16.85 29.12
CA PRO A 391 20.36 -15.67 28.87
C PRO A 391 19.96 -14.48 29.75
N GLU A 392 20.95 -13.76 30.29
CA GLU A 392 20.74 -12.64 31.20
C GLU A 392 19.74 -11.61 30.67
N LEU A 393 19.79 -11.32 29.37
CA LEU A 393 18.91 -10.34 28.71
C LEU A 393 17.41 -10.67 28.89
N LEU A 394 17.04 -11.95 28.90
CA LEU A 394 15.63 -12.40 29.06
C LEU A 394 15.19 -12.41 30.53
N ASN A 395 16.12 -12.35 31.48
CA ASN A 395 15.83 -12.31 32.91
C ASN A 395 15.76 -10.87 33.47
N GLN A 396 16.14 -9.87 32.68
CA GLN A 396 16.15 -8.47 33.13
C GLN A 396 14.74 -7.91 33.26
N THR A 397 14.42 -7.36 34.43
CA THR A 397 13.13 -6.67 34.64
C THR A 397 12.95 -5.51 33.63
N PRO A 398 11.69 -5.17 33.26
CA PRO A 398 11.41 -4.09 32.31
C PRO A 398 12.14 -2.78 32.65
N LEU A 399 12.14 -2.35 33.91
CA LEU A 399 12.83 -1.12 34.32
C LEU A 399 14.34 -1.20 34.11
N HIS A 400 14.97 -2.32 34.44
CA HIS A 400 16.43 -2.48 34.30
C HIS A 400 16.83 -2.46 32.82
N LEU A 401 16.11 -3.23 31.99
CA LEU A 401 16.32 -3.26 30.54
C LEU A 401 16.16 -1.85 29.94
N LEU A 402 15.06 -1.15 30.24
CA LEU A 402 14.83 0.19 29.69
C LEU A 402 15.84 1.22 30.19
N THR A 403 16.30 1.12 31.44
CA THR A 403 17.35 2.00 31.96
C THR A 403 18.64 1.83 31.18
N ARG A 404 19.07 0.59 30.97
CA ARG A 404 20.24 0.26 30.14
C ARG A 404 20.11 0.77 28.70
N LEU A 405 18.94 0.61 28.08
CA LEU A 405 18.69 1.09 26.71
C LEU A 405 18.69 2.62 26.60
N CYS A 406 18.19 3.33 27.61
CA CYS A 406 18.25 4.80 27.67
C CYS A 406 19.68 5.32 27.92
N GLU A 407 20.51 4.59 28.67
CA GLU A 407 21.93 4.92 28.88
C GLU A 407 22.75 4.78 27.60
N LEU A 408 22.44 3.79 26.76
CA LEU A 408 23.07 3.63 25.44
C LEU A 408 22.76 4.81 24.50
N LYS A 409 21.52 5.30 24.52
CA LYS A 409 21.10 6.46 23.72
C LYS A 409 19.95 7.21 24.41
N SER A 410 20.25 8.43 24.84
CA SER A 410 19.28 9.31 25.52
C SER A 410 18.05 9.64 24.66
N GLY A 411 18.24 9.82 23.36
CA GLY A 411 17.14 9.97 22.40
C GLY A 411 16.64 8.61 21.91
N CYS A 412 15.66 8.03 22.57
CA CYS A 412 15.01 6.79 22.11
C CYS A 412 13.48 6.89 22.10
N ARG A 413 12.85 5.95 21.41
CA ARG A 413 11.43 5.66 21.50
C ARG A 413 11.30 4.23 22.01
N ILE A 414 10.61 4.07 23.11
CA ILE A 414 10.24 2.76 23.68
C ILE A 414 8.74 2.59 23.50
N THR A 415 8.37 1.53 22.79
CA THR A 415 6.97 1.16 22.51
C THR A 415 6.65 -0.13 23.25
N LEU A 416 5.59 -0.13 24.05
CA LEU A 416 5.07 -1.35 24.68
C LEU A 416 4.05 -2.00 23.73
N ASN A 417 4.26 -3.27 23.39
CA ASN A 417 3.25 -4.07 22.69
C ASN A 417 2.14 -4.47 23.68
N LEU A 418 0.89 -4.41 23.24
CA LEU A 418 -0.30 -4.60 24.08
C LEU A 418 -0.94 -5.99 24.00
N ALA A 419 -0.44 -6.90 23.16
CA ALA A 419 -1.00 -8.23 22.96
C ALA A 419 -1.13 -8.97 24.29
N GLY A 420 -2.36 -9.38 24.63
CA GLY A 420 -2.67 -10.09 25.86
C GLY A 420 -2.52 -9.28 27.15
N LEU A 421 -2.26 -7.97 27.10
CA LEU A 421 -2.14 -7.11 28.28
C LEU A 421 -3.49 -6.53 28.70
N SER A 422 -3.77 -6.54 30.01
CA SER A 422 -4.89 -5.79 30.57
C SER A 422 -4.51 -4.32 30.80
N ALA A 423 -5.52 -3.44 30.90
CA ALA A 423 -5.29 -2.05 31.26
C ALA A 423 -4.56 -1.89 32.60
N GLU A 424 -4.70 -2.86 33.51
CA GLU A 424 -3.94 -2.89 34.76
C GLU A 424 -2.48 -3.27 34.56
N ASP A 425 -2.17 -4.26 33.72
CA ASP A 425 -0.79 -4.63 33.42
C ASP A 425 -0.06 -3.44 32.79
N VAL A 426 -0.72 -2.74 31.86
CA VAL A 426 -0.21 -1.51 31.25
C VAL A 426 0.06 -0.45 32.31
N LEU A 427 -0.91 -0.16 33.19
CA LEU A 427 -0.72 0.81 34.28
C LEU A 427 0.48 0.46 35.17
N ASN A 428 0.63 -0.82 35.54
CA ASN A 428 1.74 -1.29 36.37
C ASN A 428 3.08 -1.14 35.65
N LEU A 429 3.15 -1.48 34.36
CA LEU A 429 4.35 -1.32 33.56
C LEU A 429 4.75 0.15 33.39
N LEU A 430 3.78 1.04 33.13
CA LEU A 430 4.02 2.48 33.05
C LEU A 430 4.56 3.05 34.37
N TRP A 431 4.00 2.58 35.50
CA TRP A 431 4.46 2.95 36.83
C TRP A 431 5.87 2.43 37.14
N ASP A 432 6.10 1.13 36.92
CA ASP A 432 7.39 0.47 37.20
C ASP A 432 8.52 1.03 36.37
N CYS A 433 8.23 1.37 35.11
CA CYS A 433 9.21 1.92 34.18
C CYS A 433 9.42 3.42 34.37
N GLN A 434 8.74 4.07 35.32
CA GLN A 434 8.94 5.47 35.71
C GLN A 434 8.93 6.46 34.52
N GLY A 435 7.98 6.28 33.58
CA GLY A 435 7.87 7.16 32.40
C GLY A 435 8.78 6.81 31.21
N ARG A 436 9.66 5.80 31.31
CA ARG A 436 10.55 5.41 30.19
C ARG A 436 9.80 4.84 28.98
N ILE A 437 8.61 4.27 29.19
CA ILE A 437 7.74 3.82 28.09
C ILE A 437 7.09 5.06 27.48
N THR A 438 7.47 5.37 26.24
CA THR A 438 7.04 6.60 25.54
C THR A 438 5.86 6.40 24.60
N HIS A 439 5.65 5.17 24.12
CA HIS A 439 4.62 4.83 23.14
C HIS A 439 3.91 3.53 23.54
N LEU A 440 2.64 3.41 23.16
CA LEU A 440 1.88 2.16 23.22
C LEU A 440 1.58 1.70 21.79
N GLU A 441 1.80 0.43 21.49
CA GLU A 441 1.30 -0.18 20.25
C GLU A 441 -0.19 -0.43 20.38
N LEU A 442 -0.95 0.65 20.23
CA LEU A 442 -2.38 0.67 20.45
C LEU A 442 -3.12 -0.31 19.53
N PHE A 443 -2.65 -0.50 18.29
CA PHE A 443 -3.28 -1.45 17.38
C PHE A 443 -2.27 -2.19 16.53
N ASN A 444 -2.34 -3.52 16.57
CA ASN A 444 -1.61 -4.40 15.70
C ASN A 444 -2.62 -5.30 14.97
N LEU A 445 -2.58 -5.28 13.63
CA LEU A 445 -3.60 -5.96 12.83
C LEU A 445 -3.61 -7.48 13.05
N LYS A 446 -2.44 -8.09 13.24
CA LYS A 446 -2.31 -9.52 13.47
C LYS A 446 -2.79 -9.90 14.87
N ASP A 447 -2.40 -9.13 15.89
CA ASP A 447 -2.83 -9.37 17.27
C ASP A 447 -4.35 -9.19 17.40
N TRP A 448 -4.94 -8.24 16.67
CA TRP A 448 -6.40 -8.09 16.57
C TRP A 448 -7.08 -9.32 15.97
N GLN A 449 -6.53 -9.87 14.87
CA GLN A 449 -7.07 -11.08 14.23
C GLN A 449 -7.03 -12.32 15.14
N ASN A 450 -6.00 -12.41 15.97
CA ASN A 450 -5.86 -13.49 16.95
C ASN A 450 -6.80 -13.32 18.16
N GLY A 451 -7.41 -12.14 18.34
CA GLY A 451 -8.24 -11.81 19.50
C GLY A 451 -7.44 -11.32 20.72
N ASP A 452 -6.16 -10.98 20.55
CA ASP A 452 -5.25 -10.62 21.65
C ASP A 452 -5.45 -9.18 22.16
N LEU A 453 -6.29 -8.38 21.50
CA LEU A 453 -6.55 -6.96 21.81
C LEU A 453 -7.88 -6.71 22.56
N GLY A 454 -8.34 -7.65 23.39
CA GLY A 454 -9.64 -7.57 24.09
C GLY A 454 -9.82 -6.39 25.07
N HIS A 455 -8.76 -5.69 25.46
CA HIS A 455 -8.80 -4.55 26.40
C HIS A 455 -8.48 -3.19 25.76
N LEU A 456 -8.50 -3.11 24.44
CA LEU A 456 -8.09 -1.95 23.65
C LEU A 456 -8.74 -0.63 24.12
N GLN A 457 -10.06 -0.61 24.30
CA GLN A 457 -10.79 0.59 24.71
C GLN A 457 -10.38 1.07 26.11
N LYS A 458 -10.31 0.15 27.10
CA LYS A 458 -9.90 0.48 28.47
C LYS A 458 -8.47 1.02 28.52
N ILE A 459 -7.56 0.49 27.69
CA ILE A 459 -6.18 0.97 27.59
C ILE A 459 -6.12 2.37 26.98
N ASN A 460 -6.94 2.65 25.95
CA ASN A 460 -6.99 3.99 25.36
C ASN A 460 -7.57 5.04 26.33
N GLU A 461 -8.61 4.69 27.10
CA GLU A 461 -9.14 5.55 28.16
C GLU A 461 -8.08 5.88 29.20
N LEU A 462 -7.29 4.89 29.62
CA LEU A 462 -6.15 5.08 30.52
C LEU A 462 -5.10 6.02 29.90
N GLN A 463 -4.68 5.77 28.66
CA GLN A 463 -3.70 6.60 27.95
C GLN A 463 -4.16 8.07 27.90
N ARG A 464 -5.43 8.31 27.56
CA ARG A 464 -6.01 9.66 27.47
C ARG A 464 -6.08 10.33 28.84
N ALA A 465 -6.44 9.59 29.89
CA ALA A 465 -6.47 10.11 31.25
C ALA A 465 -5.07 10.55 31.73
N ILE A 466 -4.04 9.77 31.39
CA ILE A 466 -2.63 10.11 31.66
C ILE A 466 -2.22 11.36 30.88
N ASN A 467 -2.46 11.39 29.57
CA ASN A 467 -2.08 12.51 28.69
C ASN A 467 -2.80 13.82 29.02
N ALA A 468 -4.03 13.75 29.53
CA ALA A 468 -4.78 14.91 30.00
C ALA A 468 -4.31 15.39 31.38
N GLY A 469 -3.52 14.59 32.11
CA GLY A 469 -3.17 14.87 33.51
C GLY A 469 -4.38 14.86 34.46
N SER A 470 -5.45 14.16 34.11
CA SER A 470 -6.72 14.20 34.86
C SER A 470 -6.68 13.24 36.05
N VAL A 471 -6.31 13.78 37.22
CA VAL A 471 -6.30 13.03 38.50
C VAL A 471 -7.67 12.40 38.81
N PRO A 472 -8.82 13.10 38.66
CA PRO A 472 -10.13 12.50 38.94
C PRO A 472 -10.45 11.30 38.06
N LEU A 473 -10.16 11.40 36.75
CA LEU A 473 -10.43 10.32 35.81
C LEU A 473 -9.53 9.11 36.08
N LEU A 474 -8.25 9.33 36.36
CA LEU A 474 -7.32 8.27 36.76
C LEU A 474 -7.76 7.59 38.05
N LYS A 475 -8.23 8.36 39.05
CA LYS A 475 -8.78 7.82 40.30
C LYS A 475 -9.97 6.91 40.03
N GLN A 476 -10.90 7.32 39.16
CA GLN A 476 -12.06 6.51 38.76
C GLN A 476 -11.64 5.21 38.07
N ILE A 477 -10.74 5.28 37.09
CA ILE A 477 -10.22 4.11 36.37
C ILE A 477 -9.55 3.12 37.32
N ILE A 478 -8.68 3.60 38.23
CA ILE A 478 -7.96 2.76 39.19
C ILE A 478 -8.93 2.13 40.20
N ILE A 479 -9.93 2.87 40.68
CA ILE A 479 -10.97 2.33 41.57
C ILE A 479 -11.79 1.25 40.85
N ALA A 480 -12.13 1.44 39.58
CA ALA A 480 -12.81 0.42 38.79
C ALA A 480 -11.95 -0.86 38.66
N MET A 481 -10.66 -0.72 38.36
CA MET A 481 -9.73 -1.86 38.34
C MET A 481 -9.64 -2.58 39.70
N LEU A 482 -9.66 -1.83 40.80
CA LEU A 482 -9.66 -2.39 42.17
C LEU A 482 -10.95 -3.16 42.48
N LYS A 483 -12.11 -2.65 42.03
CA LYS A 483 -13.41 -3.34 42.17
C LYS A 483 -13.43 -4.63 41.37
N ASP A 484 -12.95 -4.60 40.12
CA ASP A 484 -12.83 -5.79 39.25
C ASP A 484 -11.88 -6.84 39.84
N ALA A 485 -10.77 -6.41 40.46
CA ALA A 485 -9.77 -7.31 41.05
C ALA A 485 -10.21 -7.93 42.40
N ALA A 486 -11.21 -7.37 43.08
CA ALA A 486 -11.72 -7.87 44.35
C ALA A 486 -13.23 -7.63 44.53
N PRO A 487 -14.08 -8.38 43.78
CA PRO A 487 -15.53 -8.30 43.87
C PRO A 487 -15.99 -8.85 45.23
N GLY A 488 -16.08 -7.99 46.25
CA GLY A 488 -16.53 -8.36 47.61
C GLY A 488 -15.79 -7.68 48.77
N SER A 489 -14.63 -7.06 48.53
CA SER A 489 -13.86 -6.38 49.61
C SER A 489 -14.18 -4.89 49.79
N PHE A 490 -15.08 -4.34 48.96
CA PHE A 490 -15.32 -2.90 48.82
C PHE A 490 -16.79 -2.49 48.95
N SER A 491 -17.55 -3.09 49.88
CA SER A 491 -18.94 -2.72 50.18
C SER A 491 -19.10 -1.40 50.96
N GLY A 492 -18.02 -0.64 51.21
CA GLY A 492 -18.04 0.52 52.13
C GLY A 492 -17.30 1.77 51.65
N LEU A 493 -17.11 1.98 50.34
CA LEU A 493 -16.65 3.28 49.83
C LEU A 493 -17.77 3.90 49.00
N SER A 494 -18.69 4.57 49.69
CA SER A 494 -19.64 5.50 49.09
C SER A 494 -18.88 6.62 48.39
N GLU A 495 -19.43 7.12 47.27
CA GLU A 495 -18.83 8.18 46.46
C GLU A 495 -18.56 9.49 47.23
N GLU A 496 -19.13 9.63 48.44
CA GLU A 496 -19.09 10.85 49.26
C GLU A 496 -17.84 10.96 50.17
N ASP A 497 -17.13 9.88 50.50
CA ASP A 497 -15.93 9.94 51.38
C ASP A 497 -14.63 10.29 50.64
N GLY A 498 -14.72 10.58 49.33
CA GLY A 498 -13.57 10.84 48.46
C GLY A 498 -12.89 12.20 48.62
N PHE A 499 -13.37 13.09 49.50
CA PHE A 499 -12.95 14.49 49.60
C PHE A 499 -11.84 14.78 50.62
N SER A 500 -11.42 13.81 51.44
CA SER A 500 -10.31 14.03 52.38
C SER A 500 -9.06 13.30 51.93
N THR A 501 -8.06 14.05 51.46
CA THR A 501 -6.67 13.59 51.44
C THR A 501 -6.30 13.07 52.83
N PRO A 502 -5.80 11.84 53.02
CA PRO A 502 -5.21 11.46 54.28
C PRO A 502 -3.90 12.24 54.42
N ARG A 503 -3.94 13.37 55.11
CA ARG A 503 -2.75 13.95 55.72
C ARG A 503 -2.29 12.99 56.81
N GLY A 504 -1.09 12.48 56.65
CA GLY A 504 -0.41 11.72 57.69
C GLY A 504 -0.23 10.26 57.32
N SER A 505 1.05 9.89 57.26
CA SER A 505 1.59 8.57 57.53
C SER A 505 0.75 7.72 58.50
N ALA A 506 -0.25 7.01 57.98
CA ALA A 506 -0.85 5.88 58.66
C ALA A 506 -0.14 4.63 58.14
N ALA A 507 0.82 4.15 58.93
CA ALA A 507 1.40 2.83 58.72
C ALA A 507 0.25 1.81 58.65
N LEU A 508 0.18 1.04 57.55
CA LEU A 508 -0.79 -0.04 57.42
C LEU A 508 -0.58 -1.02 58.59
N HIS A 509 -1.63 -1.25 59.38
CA HIS A 509 -1.65 -2.35 60.32
C HIS A 509 -1.45 -3.69 59.56
N PRO A 510 -0.61 -4.62 60.05
CA PRO A 510 -0.29 -5.88 59.35
C PRO A 510 -1.51 -6.78 59.07
N ALA A 511 -2.61 -6.59 59.79
CA ALA A 511 -3.81 -7.42 59.73
C ALA A 511 -4.76 -7.11 58.55
N ASP A 512 -4.67 -5.91 57.95
CA ASP A 512 -5.57 -5.46 56.85
C ASP A 512 -4.92 -5.51 55.45
N MET A 513 -3.79 -6.19 55.33
CA MET A 513 -3.05 -6.32 54.08
C MET A 513 -3.83 -7.20 53.07
N PRO A 514 -4.18 -6.68 51.87
CA PRO A 514 -4.80 -7.51 50.84
C PRO A 514 -3.84 -8.64 50.44
N LYS A 515 -4.35 -9.88 50.43
CA LYS A 515 -3.57 -11.09 50.15
C LYS A 515 -2.93 -11.10 48.75
N SER A 516 -3.41 -10.28 47.80
CA SER A 516 -2.87 -10.24 46.45
C SER A 516 -1.87 -9.07 46.24
N PRO A 517 -0.66 -9.32 45.69
CA PRO A 517 0.32 -8.27 45.40
C PRO A 517 -0.20 -7.25 44.37
N ARG A 518 -1.18 -7.68 43.56
CA ARG A 518 -1.90 -6.93 42.54
C ARG A 518 -2.64 -5.72 43.12
N ILE A 519 -3.50 -5.95 44.11
CA ILE A 519 -4.30 -4.90 44.77
C ILE A 519 -3.41 -3.93 45.53
N ARG A 520 -2.35 -4.44 46.17
CA ARG A 520 -1.38 -3.61 46.90
C ARG A 520 -0.75 -2.57 45.98
N LYS A 521 -0.34 -2.97 44.78
CA LYS A 521 0.30 -2.08 43.82
C LYS A 521 -0.65 -1.01 43.28
N LEU A 522 -1.88 -1.39 42.94
CA LEU A 522 -2.92 -0.45 42.53
C LEU A 522 -3.21 0.60 43.62
N ARG A 523 -3.23 0.22 44.91
CA ARG A 523 -3.38 1.17 46.03
C ARG A 523 -2.19 2.13 46.13
N ILE A 524 -0.97 1.67 45.90
CA ILE A 524 0.23 2.53 45.88
C ILE A 524 0.13 3.56 44.74
N ILE A 525 -0.27 3.12 43.53
CA ILE A 525 -0.43 4.01 42.38
C ILE A 525 -1.56 5.02 42.65
N LEU A 526 -2.68 4.59 43.23
CA LEU A 526 -3.82 5.44 43.60
C LEU A 526 -3.41 6.57 44.55
N GLN A 527 -2.53 6.30 45.52
CA GLN A 527 -2.01 7.30 46.44
C GLN A 527 -1.01 8.27 45.78
N ASN A 528 -0.38 7.86 44.67
CA ASN A 528 0.70 8.60 44.01
C ASN A 528 0.39 8.97 42.55
N ILE A 529 -0.89 9.18 42.21
CA ILE A 529 -1.32 9.61 40.86
C ILE A 529 -0.54 10.84 40.36
N PRO A 530 -0.28 11.89 41.18
CA PRO A 530 0.48 13.05 40.70
C PRO A 530 1.88 12.70 40.19
N VAL A 531 2.53 11.69 40.76
CA VAL A 531 3.84 11.20 40.30
C VAL A 531 3.72 10.55 38.93
N LEU A 532 2.69 9.71 38.74
CA LEU A 532 2.40 9.09 37.44
C LEU A 532 2.11 10.15 36.36
N CYS A 533 1.34 11.18 36.67
CA CYS A 533 1.09 12.31 35.77
C CYS A 533 2.38 13.08 35.48
N GLY A 534 3.23 13.28 36.48
CA GLY A 534 4.52 13.96 36.35
C GLY A 534 5.44 13.30 35.32
N TYR A 535 5.43 11.96 35.22
CA TYR A 535 6.22 11.23 34.21
C TYR A 535 5.87 11.60 32.76
N TYR A 536 4.63 11.99 32.48
CA TYR A 536 4.10 12.24 31.13
C TYR A 536 3.68 13.69 30.89
N HIS A 537 4.07 14.61 31.78
CA HIS A 537 3.69 16.02 31.69
C HIS A 537 4.31 16.71 30.48
N ASP A 538 5.63 16.57 30.31
CA ASP A 538 6.37 17.22 29.21
C ASP A 538 6.29 16.41 27.90
N ALA A 539 6.23 15.09 28.01
CA ALA A 539 6.16 14.17 26.89
C ALA A 539 4.98 13.22 27.06
N LYS A 540 3.89 13.49 26.35
CA LYS A 540 2.70 12.64 26.36
C LYS A 540 2.97 11.23 25.81
N LEU A 541 2.20 10.27 26.31
CA LEU A 541 2.22 8.88 25.88
C LEU A 541 1.54 8.73 24.51
N ARG A 542 2.31 8.36 23.48
CA ARG A 542 1.86 8.33 22.08
C ARG A 542 1.35 6.95 21.66
N ALA A 543 0.40 6.91 20.73
CA ALA A 543 -0.07 5.68 20.11
C ALA A 543 0.73 5.32 18.86
N THR A 544 0.86 4.02 18.59
CA THR A 544 1.48 3.49 17.37
C THR A 544 0.63 2.34 16.87
N MET A 545 0.56 2.21 15.55
CA MET A 545 -0.19 1.14 14.92
C MET A 545 0.57 0.51 13.76
N GLY A 546 0.49 -0.80 13.65
CA GLY A 546 1.22 -1.59 12.66
C GLY A 546 0.43 -2.82 12.22
N THR A 547 0.93 -3.50 11.19
CA THR A 547 0.28 -4.70 10.64
C THR A 547 0.91 -6.02 11.07
N ASP A 548 2.12 -5.97 11.64
CA ASP A 548 2.97 -7.14 11.88
C ASP A 548 3.23 -7.98 10.62
N SER A 549 3.25 -7.35 9.44
CA SER A 549 3.30 -8.08 8.18
C SER A 549 4.64 -8.79 7.97
N THR A 550 4.57 -10.06 7.57
CA THR A 550 5.72 -10.93 7.29
C THR A 550 5.91 -11.23 5.81
N SER A 551 5.07 -10.64 4.93
CA SER A 551 5.05 -10.88 3.48
C SER A 551 4.80 -12.34 3.07
N ARG A 552 4.17 -13.14 3.93
CA ARG A 552 3.89 -14.57 3.73
C ARG A 552 2.43 -14.80 3.30
N PRO A 553 2.17 -15.77 2.40
CA PRO A 553 0.81 -16.15 2.02
C PRO A 553 0.11 -16.83 3.21
N GLY A 554 -1.11 -16.42 3.50
CA GLY A 554 -1.91 -16.85 4.64
C GLY A 554 -2.63 -15.67 5.26
N HIS A 555 -1.90 -14.60 5.61
CA HIS A 555 -2.48 -13.45 6.28
C HIS A 555 -3.51 -12.75 5.38
N ARG A 556 -4.74 -12.63 5.86
CA ARG A 556 -5.87 -11.99 5.14
C ARG A 556 -5.58 -10.55 4.70
N TYR A 557 -4.60 -9.88 5.33
CA TYR A 557 -4.25 -8.49 5.06
C TYR A 557 -2.73 -8.32 4.83
N GLY A 558 -2.40 -7.52 3.82
CA GLY A 558 -1.01 -7.11 3.56
C GLY A 558 -0.55 -5.93 4.39
N MET A 559 0.76 -5.68 4.40
CA MET A 559 1.42 -4.51 4.99
C MET A 559 0.77 -3.17 4.58
N GLY A 560 0.73 -2.20 5.50
CA GLY A 560 0.44 -0.79 5.22
C GLY A 560 -0.93 -0.31 5.69
N LEU A 561 -0.92 0.87 6.31
CA LEU A 561 -2.09 1.61 6.78
C LEU A 561 -2.11 2.99 6.12
N ALA A 562 -3.31 3.51 5.84
CA ALA A 562 -3.50 4.81 5.20
C ALA A 562 -4.57 5.65 5.89
N TYR A 563 -4.35 6.96 5.89
CA TYR A 563 -5.38 7.95 6.23
C TYR A 563 -6.15 8.35 4.96
N PRO A 564 -7.44 7.99 4.82
CA PRO A 564 -8.23 8.28 3.63
C PRO A 564 -8.30 9.77 3.28
N GLU A 565 -8.25 10.67 4.27
CA GLU A 565 -8.32 12.12 4.05
C GLU A 565 -7.18 12.64 3.15
N THR A 566 -6.03 11.97 3.22
CA THR A 566 -4.81 12.33 2.46
C THR A 566 -4.80 11.78 1.04
N LEU A 567 -5.75 10.90 0.69
CA LEU A 567 -5.83 10.27 -0.62
C LEU A 567 -6.59 11.14 -1.65
N PRO A 568 -6.36 10.94 -2.95
CA PRO A 568 -7.11 11.59 -4.00
C PRO A 568 -8.62 11.33 -3.85
N ARG A 569 -9.45 12.31 -4.24
CA ARG A 569 -10.93 12.20 -4.14
C ARG A 569 -11.51 10.95 -4.80
N ARG A 570 -10.86 10.40 -5.82
CA ARG A 570 -11.30 9.17 -6.49
C ARG A 570 -11.08 7.93 -5.64
N ALA A 571 -9.89 7.81 -5.03
CA ALA A 571 -9.60 6.72 -4.10
C ALA A 571 -10.55 6.75 -2.90
N ARG A 572 -10.87 7.95 -2.37
CA ARG A 572 -11.90 8.10 -1.33
C ARG A 572 -13.28 7.56 -1.76
N ARG A 573 -13.75 7.94 -2.95
CA ARG A 573 -15.03 7.42 -3.48
C ARG A 573 -15.03 5.90 -3.71
N GLU A 574 -13.87 5.31 -3.99
CA GLU A 574 -13.72 3.86 -4.14
C GLU A 574 -13.81 3.15 -2.79
N LEU A 575 -13.28 3.78 -1.72
CA LEU A 575 -13.41 3.31 -0.35
C LEU A 575 -14.85 3.43 0.18
N ASP A 576 -15.58 4.46 -0.26
CA ASP A 576 -16.99 4.68 0.10
C ASP A 576 -17.96 3.70 -0.60
N ASP A 577 -17.52 2.94 -1.62
CA ASP A 577 -18.37 2.00 -2.37
C ASP A 577 -18.30 0.58 -1.78
N PRO A 578 -19.36 0.08 -1.10
CA PRO A 578 -19.35 -1.22 -0.41
C PRO A 578 -19.16 -2.41 -1.35
N ARG A 579 -19.47 -2.23 -2.65
CA ARG A 579 -19.31 -3.28 -3.66
C ARG A 579 -17.87 -3.38 -4.18
N ARG A 580 -17.03 -2.39 -3.87
CA ARG A 580 -15.66 -2.26 -4.39
C ARG A 580 -14.60 -2.25 -3.30
N SER A 581 -14.93 -1.85 -2.08
CA SER A 581 -13.99 -1.75 -0.98
C SER A 581 -13.65 -3.13 -0.40
N ALA A 582 -12.44 -3.62 -0.69
CA ALA A 582 -11.82 -4.77 0.00
C ALA A 582 -10.99 -4.35 1.23
N HIS A 583 -11.05 -3.06 1.61
CA HIS A 583 -10.23 -2.46 2.66
C HIS A 583 -10.98 -2.39 3.98
N LEU A 584 -10.28 -2.71 5.06
CA LEU A 584 -10.83 -2.72 6.42
C LEU A 584 -10.54 -1.37 7.10
N LEU A 585 -11.57 -0.80 7.72
CA LEU A 585 -11.52 0.40 8.54
C LEU A 585 -11.18 0.00 9.97
N LEU A 586 -10.06 0.52 10.47
CA LEU A 586 -9.60 0.25 11.82
C LEU A 586 -10.45 1.02 12.84
N PRO A 587 -10.63 0.49 14.05
CA PRO A 587 -11.36 1.11 15.17
C PRO A 587 -10.56 2.26 15.80
N LEU A 588 -9.84 3.02 14.99
CA LEU A 588 -8.95 4.09 15.45
C LEU A 588 -9.22 5.37 14.70
N ARG A 589 -9.37 6.46 15.45
CA ARG A 589 -9.41 7.82 14.92
C ARG A 589 -8.22 8.61 15.44
N THR A 590 -7.33 9.06 14.56
CA THR A 590 -6.19 9.92 14.90
C THR A 590 -6.38 11.29 14.29
N GLU A 591 -6.12 12.34 15.07
CA GLU A 591 -6.12 13.71 14.55
C GLU A 591 -5.00 13.91 13.51
N LEU A 592 -5.32 14.62 12.42
CA LEU A 592 -4.41 14.91 11.31
C LEU A 592 -4.31 16.42 11.12
N LEU A 593 -3.08 16.93 11.05
CA LEU A 593 -2.80 18.33 10.74
C LEU A 593 -2.33 18.46 9.29
N GLU A 594 -2.95 19.37 8.53
CA GLU A 594 -2.50 19.78 7.20
C GLU A 594 -1.54 20.97 7.34
N GLN A 595 -0.27 20.77 6.96
CA GLN A 595 0.71 21.84 6.90
C GLN A 595 0.96 22.23 5.44
N VAL A 596 0.66 23.48 5.09
CA VAL A 596 0.93 24.03 3.76
C VAL A 596 2.11 24.98 3.82
N THR A 597 3.20 24.62 3.14
CA THR A 597 4.43 25.39 3.05
C THR A 597 4.58 25.94 1.64
N TYR A 598 4.89 27.23 1.51
CA TYR A 598 5.23 27.85 0.24
C TYR A 598 6.72 28.10 0.21
N SER A 599 7.43 27.54 -0.78
CA SER A 599 8.85 27.81 -0.94
C SER A 599 9.06 29.24 -1.43
N SER A 600 10.09 29.89 -0.89
CA SER A 600 10.58 31.15 -1.43
C SER A 600 11.12 30.94 -2.84
N ASP A 601 11.11 32.01 -3.64
CA ASP A 601 11.75 31.98 -4.96
C ASP A 601 13.24 31.63 -4.78
N SER A 602 13.80 30.84 -5.70
CA SER A 602 15.21 30.43 -5.64
C SER A 602 16.13 31.66 -5.71
N PRO A 603 17.28 31.67 -5.02
CA PRO A 603 18.22 32.78 -5.10
C PRO A 603 18.65 33.00 -6.57
N GLY A 604 18.28 34.14 -7.15
CA GLY A 604 18.57 34.52 -8.54
C GLY A 604 17.37 34.54 -9.50
N GLU A 605 16.21 33.98 -9.12
CA GLU A 605 14.96 34.07 -9.88
C GLU A 605 14.07 35.19 -9.32
N GLU A 606 14.28 36.43 -9.75
CA GLU A 606 13.36 37.51 -9.36
C GLU A 606 11.99 37.32 -10.02
N PRO A 607 10.88 37.44 -9.26
CA PRO A 607 9.54 37.36 -9.85
C PRO A 607 9.35 38.50 -10.86
N SER A 608 8.79 38.18 -12.02
CA SER A 608 8.43 39.20 -13.01
C SER A 608 7.61 40.35 -12.40
N ARG A 609 7.71 41.56 -12.94
CA ARG A 609 6.97 42.73 -12.43
C ARG A 609 5.46 42.48 -12.30
N LEU A 610 4.92 41.68 -13.23
CA LEU A 610 3.50 41.33 -13.28
C LEU A 610 3.13 40.35 -12.14
N THR A 611 3.96 39.33 -11.88
CA THR A 611 3.74 38.43 -10.73
C THR A 611 3.95 39.15 -9.40
N ALA A 612 4.94 40.04 -9.30
CA ALA A 612 5.14 40.86 -8.10
C ALA A 612 3.94 41.80 -7.82
N PHE A 613 3.36 42.40 -8.86
CA PHE A 613 2.14 43.21 -8.73
C PHE A 613 0.94 42.35 -8.31
N LEU A 614 0.72 41.20 -8.96
CA LEU A 614 -0.37 40.29 -8.62
C LEU A 614 -0.25 39.75 -7.19
N ARG A 615 0.97 39.48 -6.68
CA ARG A 615 1.21 39.05 -5.29
C ARG A 615 0.83 40.10 -4.24
N ARG A 616 0.63 41.37 -4.61
CA ARG A 616 0.11 42.42 -3.70
C ARG A 616 -1.39 42.36 -3.49
N ILE A 617 -2.13 41.67 -4.36
CA ILE A 617 -3.58 41.51 -4.26
C ILE A 617 -3.89 40.49 -3.16
N PRO A 618 -4.81 40.79 -2.22
CA PRO A 618 -5.27 39.83 -1.22
C PRO A 618 -5.73 38.51 -1.87
N GLY A 619 -5.19 37.38 -1.42
CA GLY A 619 -5.47 36.04 -1.98
C GLY A 619 -4.53 35.56 -3.10
N LEU A 620 -3.73 36.46 -3.71
CA LEU A 620 -2.74 36.11 -4.75
C LEU A 620 -1.28 36.17 -4.24
N ARG A 621 -1.08 36.32 -2.93
CA ARG A 621 0.24 36.49 -2.29
C ARG A 621 1.25 35.39 -2.61
N HIS A 622 0.76 34.18 -2.89
CA HIS A 622 1.58 33.00 -3.21
C HIS A 622 1.63 32.68 -4.71
N LEU A 623 1.17 33.58 -5.58
CA LEU A 623 1.10 33.34 -7.02
C LEU A 623 2.50 33.06 -7.59
N GLY A 624 2.69 31.87 -8.15
CA GLY A 624 3.97 31.44 -8.73
C GLY A 624 4.96 30.83 -7.72
N GLN A 625 4.63 30.77 -6.42
CA GLN A 625 5.42 30.02 -5.44
C GLN A 625 5.07 28.53 -5.52
N ALA A 626 6.05 27.65 -5.33
CA ALA A 626 5.76 26.22 -5.22
C ALA A 626 5.10 25.93 -3.86
N ARG A 627 3.93 25.29 -3.94
CA ARG A 627 3.14 24.88 -2.78
C ARG A 627 3.47 23.44 -2.45
N HIS A 628 3.91 23.20 -1.23
CA HIS A 628 4.09 21.87 -0.65
C HIS A 628 3.08 21.67 0.47
N THR A 629 2.45 20.51 0.50
CA THR A 629 1.49 20.15 1.55
C THR A 629 1.99 18.89 2.24
N GLU A 630 2.06 18.88 3.55
CA GLU A 630 2.43 17.72 4.36
C GLU A 630 1.34 17.43 5.38
N TRP A 631 1.13 16.15 5.67
CA TRP A 631 0.16 15.66 6.63
C TRP A 631 0.89 15.08 7.83
N THR A 632 0.55 15.55 9.03
CA THR A 632 1.17 15.07 10.27
C THR A 632 0.12 14.48 11.21
N PRO A 633 0.20 13.17 11.53
CA PRO A 633 -0.70 12.55 12.49
C PRO A 633 -0.28 12.89 13.93
N VAL A 634 -1.24 13.34 14.72
CA VAL A 634 -1.07 13.67 16.14
C VAL A 634 -1.35 12.41 16.96
N SER A 635 -0.33 11.56 17.08
CA SER A 635 -0.48 10.23 17.70
C SER A 635 -0.77 10.23 19.21
N GLU A 636 -0.67 11.36 19.88
CA GLU A 636 -1.11 11.53 21.27
C GLU A 636 -2.64 11.66 21.39
N ASN A 637 -3.32 12.03 20.30
CA ASN A 637 -4.76 12.23 20.22
C ASN A 637 -5.40 11.13 19.35
N THR A 638 -5.11 9.88 19.67
CA THR A 638 -5.75 8.70 19.05
C THR A 638 -6.89 8.22 19.94
N LEU A 639 -8.07 8.05 19.34
CA LEU A 639 -9.28 7.52 19.97
C LEU A 639 -9.58 6.13 19.45
N VAL A 640 -9.95 5.22 20.35
CA VAL A 640 -10.55 3.94 19.96
C VAL A 640 -12.04 4.13 19.72
N CYS A 641 -12.52 3.62 18.59
CA CYS A 641 -13.89 3.66 18.11
C CYS A 641 -14.50 2.26 18.10
N ASN A 642 -15.82 2.15 17.94
CA ASN A 642 -16.52 0.87 17.72
C ASN A 642 -16.17 -0.24 18.72
N ASN A 643 -15.96 0.08 20.00
CA ASN A 643 -15.53 -0.88 21.03
C ASN A 643 -14.25 -1.68 20.69
N GLY A 644 -13.43 -1.22 19.75
CA GLY A 644 -12.24 -1.93 19.30
C GLY A 644 -12.46 -2.88 18.11
N ASP A 645 -13.66 -2.90 17.52
CA ASP A 645 -13.98 -3.75 16.38
C ASP A 645 -13.74 -3.03 15.05
N CYS A 646 -13.04 -3.70 14.15
CA CYS A 646 -12.85 -3.21 12.78
C CYS A 646 -14.13 -3.41 11.97
N SER A 647 -14.43 -2.46 11.08
CA SER A 647 -15.54 -2.57 10.14
C SER A 647 -15.05 -2.50 8.70
N ILE A 648 -15.87 -2.95 7.76
CA ILE A 648 -15.63 -2.61 6.34
C ILE A 648 -15.96 -1.12 6.22
N ALA A 649 -15.14 -0.36 5.48
CA ALA A 649 -15.16 1.12 5.40
C ALA A 649 -16.51 1.79 5.06
N THR A 650 -17.56 1.00 4.83
CA THR A 650 -18.88 1.38 4.37
C THR A 650 -20.04 0.95 5.28
N ALA A 651 -19.77 0.22 6.38
CA ALA A 651 -20.81 -0.39 7.22
C ALA A 651 -21.30 0.49 8.39
N ASP A 652 -20.52 1.47 8.87
CA ASP A 652 -20.86 2.22 10.08
C ASP A 652 -21.46 3.59 9.79
N VAL A 653 -22.78 3.72 9.88
CA VAL A 653 -23.50 5.00 9.69
C VAL A 653 -23.82 5.69 11.04
N GLY A 654 -23.58 5.04 12.19
CA GLY A 654 -24.09 5.48 13.49
C GLY A 654 -23.07 5.86 14.58
N SER A 655 -21.77 5.59 14.41
CA SER A 655 -20.74 5.77 15.45
C SER A 655 -19.61 6.71 15.02
N THR A 656 -18.80 7.17 15.96
CA THR A 656 -17.55 7.89 15.70
C THR A 656 -16.66 7.02 14.80
N GLN A 657 -16.63 7.32 13.50
CA GLN A 657 -15.87 6.51 12.55
C GLN A 657 -14.36 6.63 12.79
N GLY A 658 -13.67 5.49 12.68
CA GLY A 658 -12.23 5.45 12.51
C GLY A 658 -11.80 6.18 11.24
N ASN A 659 -10.53 6.58 11.15
CA ASN A 659 -9.99 7.25 9.97
C ASN A 659 -8.69 6.60 9.46
N ILE A 660 -8.50 5.32 9.75
CA ILE A 660 -7.35 4.55 9.28
C ILE A 660 -7.87 3.30 8.56
N ILE A 661 -7.34 3.04 7.37
CA ILE A 661 -7.71 1.87 6.55
C ILE A 661 -6.49 0.98 6.27
N THR A 662 -6.74 -0.30 6.02
CA THR A 662 -5.72 -1.22 5.50
C THR A 662 -5.47 -0.96 4.01
N LEU A 663 -4.21 -1.00 3.58
CA LEU A 663 -3.85 -0.95 2.16
C LEU A 663 -4.00 -2.30 1.46
N GLY A 664 -3.91 -3.40 2.20
CA GLY A 664 -4.19 -4.73 1.68
C GLY A 664 -5.70 -4.94 1.53
N GLY A 665 -6.11 -5.50 0.40
CA GLY A 665 -7.47 -6.00 0.20
C GLY A 665 -7.70 -7.34 0.90
N THR A 666 -8.94 -7.63 1.28
CA THR A 666 -9.41 -8.94 1.70
C THR A 666 -9.39 -9.89 0.51
N ASP A 667 -8.35 -10.70 0.34
CA ASP A 667 -8.51 -11.89 -0.51
C ASP A 667 -9.40 -12.88 0.26
N ALA A 668 -10.59 -13.14 -0.28
CA ALA A 668 -11.53 -14.12 0.26
C ALA A 668 -10.89 -15.51 0.21
N ASN A 669 -10.69 -16.11 1.39
CA ASN A 669 -10.27 -17.48 1.63
C ASN A 669 -9.05 -17.92 0.81
N ILE A 670 -7.85 -17.74 1.38
CA ILE A 670 -6.65 -18.42 0.89
C ILE A 670 -6.90 -19.91 1.07
N THR A 671 -6.99 -20.64 -0.03
CA THR A 671 -7.08 -22.10 -0.05
C THR A 671 -5.90 -22.68 -0.82
N ASN A 672 -5.67 -23.98 -0.67
CA ASN A 672 -4.61 -24.69 -1.39
C ASN A 672 -4.88 -24.76 -2.92
N GLY A 673 -6.07 -24.38 -3.37
CA GLY A 673 -6.46 -24.38 -4.78
C GLY A 673 -6.84 -25.75 -5.31
N PHE A 674 -7.20 -26.68 -4.42
CA PHE A 674 -7.67 -28.02 -4.77
C PHE A 674 -9.13 -28.01 -5.24
N SER A 675 -9.94 -27.08 -4.72
CA SER A 675 -11.30 -26.90 -5.18
C SER A 675 -11.36 -26.25 -6.57
N PRO A 676 -12.18 -26.76 -7.50
CA PRO A 676 -12.29 -26.17 -8.83
C PRO A 676 -12.87 -24.76 -8.75
N LYS A 677 -12.05 -23.74 -9.08
CA LYS A 677 -12.54 -22.37 -9.28
C LYS A 677 -13.51 -22.36 -10.45
N LYS A 678 -14.74 -21.87 -10.25
CA LYS A 678 -15.69 -21.62 -11.35
C LYS A 678 -14.98 -20.76 -12.40
N LYS A 679 -14.66 -21.32 -13.58
CA LYS A 679 -14.18 -20.55 -14.73
C LYS A 679 -15.27 -19.55 -15.07
N GLN A 680 -15.08 -18.27 -14.71
CA GLN A 680 -15.95 -17.22 -15.21
C GLN A 680 -15.78 -17.16 -16.72
N ALA A 681 -16.86 -17.35 -17.46
CA ALA A 681 -16.86 -17.20 -18.91
C ALA A 681 -16.41 -15.78 -19.27
N GLU A 682 -15.53 -15.65 -20.26
CA GLU A 682 -15.02 -14.35 -20.69
C GLU A 682 -16.15 -13.44 -21.14
N GLY A 683 -16.29 -12.30 -20.47
CA GLY A 683 -17.21 -11.26 -20.91
C GLY A 683 -16.76 -10.65 -22.23
N ILE A 684 -17.71 -10.22 -23.06
CA ILE A 684 -17.45 -9.53 -24.35
C ILE A 684 -16.51 -8.32 -24.18
N LEU A 685 -16.63 -7.62 -23.05
CA LEU A 685 -15.74 -6.52 -22.67
C LEU A 685 -14.27 -6.95 -22.54
N GLU A 686 -14.00 -8.15 -22.02
CA GLU A 686 -12.63 -8.65 -21.85
C GLU A 686 -11.99 -9.01 -23.17
N TRP A 687 -12.79 -9.53 -24.10
CA TRP A 687 -12.39 -9.81 -25.46
C TRP A 687 -12.01 -8.53 -26.22
N LEU A 688 -12.85 -7.48 -26.13
CA LEU A 688 -12.58 -6.17 -26.72
C LEU A 688 -11.34 -5.48 -26.13
N ARG A 689 -10.94 -5.79 -24.90
CA ARG A 689 -9.70 -5.23 -24.29
C ARG A 689 -8.44 -5.77 -24.94
N CYS A 690 -8.47 -7.02 -25.38
CA CYS A 690 -7.34 -7.72 -25.99
C CYS A 690 -7.26 -7.49 -27.50
N LEU A 691 -8.05 -6.56 -28.06
CA LEU A 691 -8.08 -6.29 -29.48
C LEU A 691 -6.77 -5.66 -29.94
N ASN A 692 -6.33 -5.99 -31.15
CA ASN A 692 -5.17 -5.35 -31.76
C ASN A 692 -5.35 -3.81 -31.79
N THR A 693 -4.29 -3.08 -31.43
CA THR A 693 -4.34 -1.60 -31.31
C THR A 693 -4.74 -0.91 -32.60
N ASN A 694 -4.33 -1.42 -33.76
CA ASN A 694 -4.71 -0.86 -35.05
C ASN A 694 -6.21 -1.03 -35.32
N LEU A 695 -6.76 -2.19 -34.96
CA LEU A 695 -8.18 -2.49 -35.13
C LEU A 695 -9.03 -1.67 -34.14
N ALA A 696 -8.57 -1.54 -32.91
CA ALA A 696 -9.21 -0.67 -31.91
C ALA A 696 -9.20 0.80 -32.35
N ASN A 697 -8.10 1.31 -32.90
CA ASN A 697 -8.01 2.67 -33.42
C ASN A 697 -8.93 2.89 -34.64
N ALA A 698 -9.03 1.92 -35.54
CA ALA A 698 -9.94 1.96 -36.67
C ALA A 698 -11.41 2.03 -36.20
N LEU A 699 -11.80 1.20 -35.22
CA LEU A 699 -13.13 1.24 -34.62
C LEU A 699 -13.44 2.60 -33.99
N ARG A 700 -12.48 3.20 -33.25
CA ARG A 700 -12.67 4.55 -32.67
C ARG A 700 -12.91 5.61 -33.74
N MET A 701 -12.18 5.53 -34.85
CA MET A 701 -12.39 6.44 -35.98
C MET A 701 -13.79 6.30 -36.56
N VAL A 702 -14.26 5.06 -36.76
CA VAL A 702 -15.62 4.76 -37.25
C VAL A 702 -16.70 5.32 -36.30
N VAL A 703 -16.52 5.18 -34.98
CA VAL A 703 -17.44 5.70 -33.96
C VAL A 703 -17.57 7.23 -34.02
N GLY A 704 -16.50 7.94 -34.36
CA GLY A 704 -16.58 9.40 -34.57
C GLY A 704 -17.09 9.79 -35.96
N PHE A 705 -16.74 9.01 -36.99
CA PHE A 705 -17.02 9.32 -38.39
C PHE A 705 -18.48 9.10 -38.76
N ILE A 706 -19.09 7.98 -38.35
CA ILE A 706 -20.50 7.69 -38.67
C ILE A 706 -21.45 8.79 -38.17
N PRO A 707 -21.41 9.21 -36.88
CA PRO A 707 -22.29 10.27 -36.40
C PRO A 707 -22.03 11.62 -37.09
N ALA A 708 -20.76 11.93 -37.41
CA ALA A 708 -20.44 13.14 -38.16
C ALA A 708 -21.03 13.09 -39.58
N CYS A 709 -20.88 11.98 -40.30
CA CYS A 709 -21.51 11.79 -41.61
C CYS A 709 -23.02 11.95 -41.57
N LEU A 710 -23.68 11.32 -40.59
CA LEU A 710 -25.13 11.46 -40.42
C LEU A 710 -25.53 12.90 -40.11
N ALA A 711 -24.77 13.61 -39.27
CA ALA A 711 -25.03 15.02 -38.97
C ALA A 711 -24.93 15.89 -40.23
N PHE A 712 -23.90 15.72 -41.07
CA PHE A 712 -23.76 16.45 -42.34
C PHE A 712 -24.87 16.10 -43.35
N LEU A 713 -25.23 14.82 -43.46
CA LEU A 713 -26.32 14.38 -44.34
C LEU A 713 -27.69 14.94 -43.92
N CYS A 714 -27.91 15.14 -42.62
CA CYS A 714 -29.17 15.69 -42.12
C CYS A 714 -29.26 17.23 -42.17
N THR A 715 -28.13 17.94 -42.15
CA THR A 715 -28.11 19.40 -41.94
C THR A 715 -27.63 20.22 -43.15
N GLN A 716 -26.95 19.58 -44.10
CA GLN A 716 -26.31 20.26 -45.24
C GLN A 716 -26.84 19.71 -46.57
N THR A 717 -26.80 20.55 -47.62
CA THR A 717 -27.24 20.19 -48.97
C THR A 717 -26.09 20.25 -49.97
N GLY A 718 -26.19 19.50 -51.07
CA GLY A 718 -25.16 19.46 -52.13
C GLY A 718 -23.93 18.62 -51.79
N TRP A 719 -22.76 19.00 -52.32
CA TRP A 719 -21.51 18.23 -52.17
C TRP A 719 -20.99 18.18 -50.72
N LEU A 720 -21.33 19.20 -49.91
CA LEU A 720 -20.94 19.29 -48.50
C LEU A 720 -21.60 18.20 -47.64
N ALA A 721 -22.78 17.70 -48.03
CA ALA A 721 -23.46 16.62 -47.32
C ALA A 721 -22.67 15.30 -47.38
N TRP A 722 -21.99 15.04 -48.52
CA TRP A 722 -21.20 13.83 -48.75
C TRP A 722 -19.72 13.98 -48.37
N LEU A 723 -19.12 15.15 -48.66
CA LEU A 723 -17.70 15.40 -48.44
C LEU A 723 -17.38 16.16 -47.14
N GLY A 724 -18.39 16.69 -46.44
CA GLY A 724 -18.20 17.49 -45.22
C GLY A 724 -17.49 16.72 -44.10
N ALA A 725 -17.96 15.52 -43.78
CA ALA A 725 -17.33 14.68 -42.76
C ALA A 725 -15.90 14.22 -43.15
N PRO A 726 -15.63 13.70 -44.37
CA PRO A 726 -14.26 13.43 -44.83
C PRO A 726 -13.32 14.63 -44.74
N LEU A 727 -13.76 15.81 -45.19
CA LEU A 727 -12.96 17.03 -45.16
C LEU A 727 -12.66 17.47 -43.72
N TRP A 728 -13.67 17.42 -42.83
CA TRP A 728 -13.52 17.73 -41.42
C TRP A 728 -12.49 16.84 -40.72
N PHE A 729 -12.53 15.53 -41.00
CA PHE A 729 -11.56 14.56 -40.47
C PHE A 729 -10.16 14.78 -41.04
N LEU A 730 -10.03 15.12 -42.32
CA LEU A 730 -8.74 15.43 -42.95
C LEU A 730 -8.09 16.66 -42.30
N ILE A 731 -8.83 17.75 -42.16
CA ILE A 731 -8.34 18.99 -41.55
C ILE A 731 -7.97 18.75 -40.07
N SER A 732 -8.86 18.07 -39.32
CA SER A 732 -8.62 17.73 -37.92
C SER A 732 -7.40 16.84 -37.72
N GLY A 733 -7.23 15.84 -38.58
CA GLY A 733 -6.09 14.92 -38.56
C GLY A 733 -4.78 15.63 -38.86
N LEU A 734 -4.75 16.44 -39.93
CA LEU A 734 -3.57 17.21 -40.32
C LEU A 734 -3.16 18.20 -39.22
N ARG A 735 -4.13 18.90 -38.62
CA ARG A 735 -3.90 19.79 -37.48
C ARG A 735 -3.25 19.03 -36.31
N ASN A 736 -3.79 17.87 -35.94
CA ASN A 736 -3.27 17.09 -34.81
C ASN A 736 -1.84 16.61 -35.06
N ILE A 737 -1.54 16.19 -36.30
CA ILE A 737 -0.19 15.78 -36.71
C ILE A 737 0.78 16.96 -36.62
N LEU A 738 0.41 18.12 -37.18
CA LEU A 738 1.22 19.34 -37.12
C LEU A 738 1.47 19.79 -35.68
N GLN A 739 0.44 19.77 -34.82
CA GLN A 739 0.57 20.12 -33.41
C GLN A 739 1.48 19.16 -32.64
N ALA A 740 1.41 17.86 -32.92
CA ALA A 740 2.30 16.87 -32.29
C ALA A 740 3.78 17.09 -32.68
N VAL A 741 4.01 17.43 -33.95
CA VAL A 741 5.35 17.67 -34.50
C VAL A 741 5.94 18.98 -34.01
N LEU A 742 5.15 20.06 -33.97
CA LEU A 742 5.60 21.36 -33.45
C LEU A 742 5.77 21.33 -31.93
N GLY A 743 4.83 20.70 -31.21
CA GLY A 743 4.83 20.61 -29.75
C GLY A 743 5.93 19.73 -29.16
N SER A 744 6.55 18.86 -29.96
CA SER A 744 7.73 18.08 -29.56
C SER A 744 9.07 18.81 -29.77
N GLY A 745 9.04 20.10 -30.15
CA GLY A 745 10.21 20.97 -30.29
C GLY A 745 10.72 21.10 -31.72
N GLY A 746 9.80 21.33 -32.68
CA GLY A 746 10.06 21.27 -34.12
C GLY A 746 11.30 22.01 -34.66
N LEU A 747 11.76 21.55 -35.85
CA LEU A 747 12.81 22.03 -36.76
C LEU A 747 14.22 22.30 -36.21
N HIS A 748 14.41 22.60 -34.91
CA HIS A 748 15.69 23.00 -34.33
C HIS A 748 16.35 21.97 -33.39
N ARG A 749 15.68 20.83 -33.09
CA ARG A 749 16.32 19.67 -32.42
C ARG A 749 16.70 18.59 -33.44
N SER A 750 17.86 17.96 -33.22
CA SER A 750 18.58 17.09 -34.14
C SER A 750 17.71 16.04 -34.85
N SER A 751 17.98 15.84 -36.15
CA SER A 751 17.22 15.02 -37.11
C SER A 751 17.32 13.50 -36.93
N VAL A 752 17.62 13.02 -35.72
CA VAL A 752 17.94 11.60 -35.47
C VAL A 752 16.69 10.74 -35.23
N LEU A 753 15.56 11.35 -34.87
CA LEU A 753 14.29 10.66 -34.64
C LEU A 753 13.38 10.69 -35.87
N HIS A 754 12.90 9.52 -36.29
CA HIS A 754 11.97 9.38 -37.42
C HIS A 754 10.62 10.07 -37.10
N TRP A 755 10.00 10.81 -38.03
CA TRP A 755 8.73 11.53 -37.82
C TRP A 755 7.65 10.70 -37.11
N LYS A 756 7.59 9.40 -37.42
CA LYS A 756 6.64 8.44 -36.85
C LYS A 756 6.74 8.30 -35.32
N SER A 757 7.87 8.64 -34.72
CA SER A 757 8.08 8.63 -33.26
C SER A 757 7.51 9.87 -32.55
N TYR A 758 7.33 10.99 -33.27
CA TYR A 758 6.73 12.21 -32.72
C TYR A 758 5.20 12.18 -32.70
N VAL A 759 4.58 11.32 -33.52
CA VAL A 759 3.12 11.23 -33.65
C VAL A 759 2.61 9.96 -32.97
N SER A 760 2.00 10.12 -31.80
CA SER A 760 1.23 9.04 -31.18
C SER A 760 -0.09 8.83 -31.94
N TRP A 761 -0.10 7.88 -32.88
CA TRP A 761 -1.27 7.60 -33.73
C TRP A 761 -2.56 7.38 -32.94
N SER A 762 -2.48 6.61 -31.85
CA SER A 762 -3.64 6.36 -31.00
C SER A 762 -4.27 7.64 -30.39
N THR A 763 -3.45 8.62 -30.00
CA THR A 763 -3.93 9.93 -29.52
C THR A 763 -4.60 10.73 -30.64
N VAL A 764 -4.10 10.60 -31.87
CA VAL A 764 -4.71 11.22 -33.07
C VAL A 764 -6.07 10.58 -33.34
N TYR A 765 -6.17 9.26 -33.34
CA TYR A 765 -7.44 8.54 -33.50
C TYR A 765 -8.46 8.88 -32.40
N ASP A 766 -8.02 8.96 -31.14
CA ASP A 766 -8.87 9.41 -30.04
C ASP A 766 -9.36 10.83 -30.25
N SER A 767 -8.49 11.74 -30.67
CA SER A 767 -8.88 13.11 -30.98
C SER A 767 -9.85 13.20 -32.15
N LEU A 768 -9.67 12.38 -33.19
CA LEU A 768 -10.57 12.32 -34.35
C LEU A 768 -11.96 11.79 -33.94
N MET A 769 -12.00 10.77 -33.08
CA MET A 769 -13.26 10.26 -32.53
C MET A 769 -14.05 11.35 -31.81
N TYR A 770 -13.42 12.05 -30.87
CA TYR A 770 -14.09 13.13 -30.13
C TYR A 770 -14.42 14.33 -31.01
N ASN A 771 -13.56 14.70 -31.96
CA ASN A 771 -13.86 15.78 -32.91
C ASN A 771 -15.04 15.41 -33.81
N GLY A 772 -15.18 14.15 -34.22
CA GLY A 772 -16.34 13.67 -34.97
C GLY A 772 -17.63 13.73 -34.15
N LEU A 773 -17.60 13.26 -32.90
CA LEU A 773 -18.74 13.38 -31.98
C LEU A 773 -19.13 14.83 -31.69
N SER A 774 -18.16 15.75 -31.68
CA SER A 774 -18.44 17.19 -31.48
C SER A 774 -19.28 17.80 -32.61
N VAL A 775 -19.20 17.27 -33.84
CA VAL A 775 -20.02 17.75 -34.98
C VAL A 775 -21.51 17.55 -34.69
N VAL A 776 -21.89 16.44 -34.06
CA VAL A 776 -23.27 16.16 -33.68
C VAL A 776 -23.78 17.16 -32.63
N LEU A 777 -22.93 17.60 -31.70
CA LEU A 777 -23.32 18.60 -30.72
C LEU A 777 -23.42 20.00 -31.34
N LEU A 778 -22.46 20.36 -32.18
CA LEU A 778 -22.34 21.72 -32.69
C LEU A 778 -23.36 22.01 -33.80
N GLU A 779 -23.59 21.04 -34.69
CA GLU A 779 -24.37 21.27 -35.90
C GLU A 779 -25.87 21.00 -35.69
N PRO A 780 -26.36 19.75 -35.55
CA PRO A 780 -27.80 19.52 -35.42
C PRO A 780 -28.37 19.99 -34.08
N VAL A 781 -27.61 19.93 -32.98
CA VAL A 781 -28.12 20.32 -31.65
C VAL A 781 -28.01 21.84 -31.44
N LEU A 782 -26.81 22.40 -31.44
CA LEU A 782 -26.64 23.82 -31.12
C LEU A 782 -27.04 24.74 -32.29
N ARG A 783 -26.58 24.48 -33.53
CA ARG A 783 -26.91 25.34 -34.68
C ARG A 783 -28.37 25.20 -35.09
N CYS A 784 -28.81 24.01 -35.48
CA CYS A 784 -30.15 23.83 -36.04
C CYS A 784 -31.26 23.93 -34.99
N ARG A 785 -31.22 23.10 -33.93
CA ARG A 785 -32.32 23.08 -32.94
C ARG A 785 -32.34 24.28 -31.99
N VAL A 786 -31.21 24.63 -31.40
CA VAL A 786 -31.19 25.69 -30.37
C VAL A 786 -31.20 27.09 -30.98
N LEU A 787 -30.31 27.35 -31.95
CA LEU A 787 -30.15 28.70 -32.52
C LEU A 787 -31.17 28.99 -33.62
N GLU A 788 -31.27 28.16 -34.66
CA GLU A 788 -32.13 28.41 -35.83
C GLU A 788 -33.61 28.17 -35.50
N GLU A 789 -33.98 26.99 -35.01
CA GLU A 789 -35.38 26.64 -34.70
C GLU A 789 -35.87 27.23 -33.37
N GLY A 790 -35.01 27.27 -32.34
CA GLY A 790 -35.38 27.72 -31.01
C GLY A 790 -35.36 29.24 -30.81
N LEU A 791 -34.35 29.93 -31.36
CA LEU A 791 -34.11 31.36 -31.13
C LEU A 791 -34.22 32.22 -32.39
N GLY A 792 -34.37 31.63 -33.58
CA GLY A 792 -34.39 32.35 -34.85
C GLY A 792 -33.07 33.05 -35.20
N LEU A 793 -31.96 32.67 -34.56
CA LEU A 793 -30.65 33.28 -34.73
C LEU A 793 -29.80 32.45 -35.68
N ASN A 794 -29.26 33.10 -36.71
CA ASN A 794 -28.32 32.49 -37.65
C ASN A 794 -27.09 33.41 -37.85
N ALA A 795 -26.07 32.90 -38.54
CA ALA A 795 -24.82 33.63 -38.77
C ALA A 795 -24.99 34.90 -39.62
N ALA A 796 -26.12 35.04 -40.35
CA ALA A 796 -26.44 36.23 -41.13
C ALA A 796 -27.10 37.32 -40.26
N ASN A 797 -28.00 36.93 -39.36
CA ASN A 797 -28.81 37.85 -38.56
C ASN A 797 -28.08 38.32 -37.29
N ALA A 798 -27.35 37.44 -36.62
CA ALA A 798 -26.71 37.71 -35.35
C ALA A 798 -25.36 36.96 -35.19
N PRO A 799 -24.34 37.29 -36.00
CA PRO A 799 -23.09 36.54 -36.06
C PRO A 799 -22.38 36.43 -34.71
N LEU A 800 -22.37 37.51 -33.91
CA LEU A 800 -21.76 37.52 -32.58
C LEU A 800 -22.41 36.49 -31.65
N ALA A 801 -23.74 36.45 -31.59
CA ALA A 801 -24.49 35.55 -30.72
C ALA A 801 -24.34 34.08 -31.18
N THR A 802 -24.46 33.83 -32.49
CA THR A 802 -24.31 32.50 -33.09
C THR A 802 -22.92 31.91 -32.82
N TYR A 803 -21.84 32.66 -33.10
CA TYR A 803 -20.49 32.18 -32.85
C TYR A 803 -20.17 32.08 -31.36
N ALA A 804 -20.67 32.97 -30.50
CA ALA A 804 -20.44 32.88 -29.05
C ALA A 804 -21.03 31.59 -28.45
N VAL A 805 -22.26 31.21 -28.83
CA VAL A 805 -22.92 29.99 -28.37
C VAL A 805 -22.19 28.74 -28.87
N LEU A 806 -21.84 28.69 -30.16
CA LEU A 806 -21.11 27.56 -30.75
C LEU A 806 -19.71 27.39 -30.13
N MET A 807 -18.99 28.50 -29.91
CA MET A 807 -17.66 28.46 -29.31
C MET A 807 -17.69 28.08 -27.83
N THR A 808 -18.72 28.51 -27.10
CA THR A 808 -18.95 28.08 -25.70
C THR A 808 -19.24 26.58 -25.64
N GLY A 809 -20.14 26.08 -26.50
CA GLY A 809 -20.43 24.65 -26.60
C GLY A 809 -19.19 23.82 -26.97
N CYS A 810 -18.40 24.30 -27.95
CA CYS A 810 -17.13 23.67 -28.33
C CYS A 810 -16.13 23.65 -27.16
N GLY A 811 -16.01 24.76 -26.42
CA GLY A 811 -15.15 24.90 -25.25
C GLY A 811 -15.53 23.92 -24.14
N LEU A 812 -16.82 23.85 -23.79
CA LEU A 812 -17.34 22.91 -22.78
C LEU A 812 -17.14 21.46 -23.18
N PHE A 813 -17.37 21.11 -24.46
CA PHE A 813 -17.15 19.76 -24.96
C PHE A 813 -15.66 19.38 -24.93
N LYS A 814 -14.77 20.27 -25.37
CA LYS A 814 -13.32 20.07 -25.28
C LYS A 814 -12.86 19.92 -23.83
N ALA A 815 -13.34 20.78 -22.92
CA ALA A 815 -13.00 20.67 -21.51
C ALA A 815 -13.45 19.31 -20.94
N SER A 816 -14.68 18.89 -21.23
CA SER A 816 -15.23 17.60 -20.78
C SER A 816 -14.42 16.42 -21.31
N THR A 817 -14.09 16.41 -22.61
CA THR A 817 -13.30 15.33 -23.22
C THR A 817 -11.85 15.34 -22.75
N HIS A 818 -11.24 16.51 -22.50
CA HIS A 818 -9.91 16.60 -21.91
C HIS A 818 -9.89 16.11 -20.46
N ILE A 819 -10.94 16.35 -19.67
CA ILE A 819 -11.10 15.78 -18.33
C ILE A 819 -11.19 14.25 -18.40
N LEU A 820 -11.99 13.72 -19.32
CA LEU A 820 -12.12 12.27 -19.53
C LEU A 820 -10.79 11.62 -19.96
N ARG A 821 -10.04 12.31 -20.82
CA ARG A 821 -8.72 11.87 -21.29
C ARG A 821 -7.60 12.10 -20.27
N GLY A 822 -7.86 12.84 -19.19
CA GLY A 822 -6.92 13.06 -18.10
C GLY A 822 -5.86 14.11 -18.36
N PHE A 823 -6.11 15.11 -19.20
CA PHE A 823 -5.17 16.22 -19.40
C PHE A 823 -5.01 17.04 -18.11
N SER A 824 -3.84 17.67 -17.95
CA SER A 824 -3.59 18.59 -16.83
C SER A 824 -4.56 19.78 -16.84
N THR A 825 -4.85 20.31 -15.66
CA THR A 825 -5.68 21.52 -15.50
C THR A 825 -5.14 22.70 -16.31
N LYS A 826 -3.80 22.82 -16.39
CA LYS A 826 -3.12 23.81 -17.25
C LYS A 826 -3.51 23.64 -18.72
N ASN A 827 -3.44 22.42 -19.26
CA ASN A 827 -3.77 22.16 -20.67
C ASN A 827 -5.25 22.42 -20.98
N ILE A 828 -6.15 22.07 -20.04
CA ILE A 828 -7.58 22.35 -20.16
C ILE A 828 -7.83 23.86 -20.20
N LEU A 829 -7.20 24.61 -19.28
CA LEU A 829 -7.34 26.06 -19.20
C LEU A 829 -6.80 26.74 -20.47
N THR A 830 -5.61 26.35 -20.94
CA THR A 830 -5.05 26.85 -22.21
C THR A 830 -5.99 26.55 -23.38
N GLY A 831 -6.57 25.35 -23.44
CA GLY A 831 -7.53 24.97 -24.49
C GLY A 831 -8.80 25.83 -24.47
N LEU A 832 -9.32 26.15 -23.30
CA LEU A 832 -10.47 27.05 -23.12
C LEU A 832 -10.14 28.47 -23.55
N ILE A 833 -8.99 29.01 -23.11
CA ILE A 833 -8.51 30.35 -23.48
C ILE A 833 -8.32 30.45 -25.00
N CYS A 834 -7.66 29.47 -25.63
CA CYS A 834 -7.48 29.45 -27.08
C CYS A 834 -8.82 29.39 -27.83
N THR A 835 -9.81 28.67 -27.30
CA THR A 835 -11.15 28.61 -27.90
C THR A 835 -11.83 29.99 -27.80
N PHE A 836 -11.75 30.66 -26.65
CA PHE A 836 -12.29 32.01 -26.49
C PHE A 836 -11.60 33.05 -27.38
N LEU A 837 -10.26 33.00 -27.48
CA LEU A 837 -9.46 33.89 -28.33
C LEU A 837 -9.69 33.70 -29.83
N SER A 838 -10.30 32.59 -30.25
CA SER A 838 -10.67 32.39 -31.66
C SER A 838 -12.00 33.01 -32.06
N LEU A 839 -12.81 33.53 -31.12
CA LEU A 839 -14.07 34.22 -31.42
C LEU A 839 -13.88 35.49 -32.28
N PRO A 840 -12.95 36.42 -31.96
CA PRO A 840 -12.70 37.60 -32.79
C PRO A 840 -12.27 37.24 -34.21
N LEU A 841 -11.47 36.18 -34.36
CA LEU A 841 -11.01 35.70 -35.67
C LEU A 841 -12.17 35.14 -36.51
N ALA A 842 -13.07 34.38 -35.90
CA ALA A 842 -14.26 33.86 -36.57
C ALA A 842 -15.17 34.99 -37.09
N LEU A 843 -15.35 36.04 -36.29
CA LEU A 843 -16.14 37.21 -36.68
C LEU A 843 -15.49 37.99 -37.83
N LEU A 844 -14.17 38.15 -37.79
CA LEU A 844 -13.41 38.81 -38.86
C LEU A 844 -13.51 38.04 -40.17
N LEU A 845 -13.36 36.71 -40.13
CA LEU A 845 -13.50 35.87 -41.33
C LEU A 845 -14.93 35.89 -41.89
N ASN A 846 -15.95 35.87 -41.04
CA ASN A 846 -17.34 35.99 -41.47
C ASN A 846 -17.61 37.34 -42.16
N ALA A 847 -17.08 38.44 -41.60
CA ALA A 847 -17.19 39.76 -42.21
C ALA A 847 -16.46 39.84 -43.56
N ALA A 848 -15.25 39.25 -43.65
CA ALA A 848 -14.48 39.22 -44.89
C ALA A 848 -15.15 38.38 -46.00
N LEU A 849 -15.72 37.22 -45.65
CA LEU A 849 -16.50 36.39 -46.57
C LEU A 849 -17.81 37.07 -47.00
N GLY A 850 -18.50 37.74 -46.08
CA GLY A 850 -19.68 38.54 -46.40
C GLY A 850 -19.37 39.64 -47.42
N LEU A 851 -18.24 40.34 -47.24
CA LEU A 851 -17.75 41.35 -48.18
C LEU A 851 -17.40 40.73 -49.54
N ALA A 852 -16.71 39.60 -49.57
CA ALA A 852 -16.29 38.92 -50.80
C ALA A 852 -17.45 38.29 -51.60
N LEU A 853 -18.57 37.96 -50.94
CA LEU A 853 -19.81 37.48 -51.59
C LEU A 853 -20.72 38.63 -52.03
N SER A 854 -20.53 39.83 -51.47
CA SER A 854 -21.24 41.06 -51.86
C SER A 854 -20.56 41.83 -53.01
N LEU A 855 -19.28 41.53 -53.25
CA LEU A 855 -18.49 41.91 -54.43
C LEU A 855 -18.72 40.89 -55.55
#